data_AF-G6YXA1-F1
#
_entry.id   AF-G6YXA1-F1
#
_cell.length_a   1.000
_cell.length_b   1.000
_cell.length_c   1.000
_cell.angle_alpha   90.00
_cell.angle_beta   90.00
_cell.angle_gamma   90.00
#
_symmetry.space_group_name_H-M   'P 1'
#
loop_
_entity.id
_entity.type
_entity.pdbx_description
1 polymer ?
#
loop_
_entity_poly.entity_id
_entity_poly.type
_entity_poly.pdbx_seq_one_letter_code
_entity_poly.pdbx_strand_id
1 'polypeptide(L)'
;MTRLNAKHSRLSKDAVVVAPGLIPCGCVIDSVSLGKEGLRLTLKHFSSPAVLDQLSSSAAAQTDLHVFLDNDREKQHIHYRGTVQVGRSSGISLDIAGNTEELSNDIECLLQHTGTNRLEAATPDPSLKQLYHQHCRRLLEQLLPEFMEGTFEGIEADLEEAAELREITRLKDMRFIFQSRQQRMLQDFQAQFQANQATLEPAAESRAGNKELHLLQQHEFEDWLDLQAIATRVNKANTGANFLLNQFLNQIFRQDVNDDNNPLTPRALCVCLQYMVDHLGIAREHRLTIYRAWENALVRVWPAAIRSLINDCRRAGLEAIDITELPANWSLRDREHATDDSGSATTATEDSSEETPETNHARHEASGSPSVGRSLFQLMALESNPSSEVSDWEEPNPRLSENLRSRRRELLDRLHGDEPDMAGLLRELANSDSDLASSLDHTAVEKANLVDRLFEPLKTHDELSGSLRHQLQKLRLPVFETLVETPDFLNAGDHPARDIINNLMHICLAERASSKKLEATVADIVEELTEIEVSDPDLMGSLGERLKQLVERQDQSFLRNSERLAKTLEGKERLRLTRKEARQRLNSLLSNRQVPKILIRILQAGWEQLIVLTMLREGPESRHCEELLDVVAQLQAWLSPADTSEELAFERELESSVMLQFIERELKTAGEVSRVRPVIDELSGILEGNGEAETTWVDEYGDADEAPVPLPPELEDSRWASRAKEISVGDWVEVRLDTGETRRLRLVWGSEDSLRFVFLSPKGMSEVSYGFPEFVQKLAEGEAWLVESGDIPFLDQSLFSIVEDVYRKLNFQATHDALTGCMHRHDFEKQVSQLISILPSSAEDHAAALMVLDIDEFSVINASYGAEAGDALLRHVADTLRKQSESRFAESHVGRISGNEFAVLINNISTEDCLDFAESLRRNFEQHVFRHGQAEYRATVSISIRPVTGAGQSPGDLLNLASLSLKAAKKLGGNRIELARENRDQSRLGTPQWVTEIDRTIRDGSLYLRAQPIVALEPEDGEGTMYELLLGLKDSSGKEISPQGYIEAAEQFKRSTRVDLWVISEVLAWMRDNPSALARIATLNVNLSGSSLSDDSFMLGLESNLRANPELAHKLCFEVTETSAVANLHFASDFMREMKRLNCRFALDDFGTGLSSYAYLQKLPVDFVKIDGIFVKDMATNLTNYAMVRSINELCHFLDLQTIAEYVEDMEIMDTLKEIQVDYAQGFAIARPRRLDSLGTANSTPPVYAYKK
;
A
#
# COMPACT_ATOMS: atom_id res chain seq x y z
N MET A 1 -68.56 -41.49 16.54
CA MET A 1 -67.14 -41.87 16.67
C MET A 1 -66.31 -40.87 15.91
N THR A 2 -65.80 -39.86 16.61
CA THR A 2 -64.97 -38.78 16.09
C THR A 2 -63.51 -39.20 16.22
N ARG A 3 -62.77 -39.28 15.10
CA ARG A 3 -61.29 -39.38 15.11
C ARG A 3 -60.75 -38.12 14.47
N LEU A 4 -60.02 -37.34 15.28
CA LEU A 4 -59.33 -36.12 14.87
C LEU A 4 -58.08 -36.48 14.03
N ASN A 5 -57.93 -35.79 12.91
CA ASN A 5 -56.73 -35.75 12.08
C ASN A 5 -55.65 -34.91 12.79
N ALA A 6 -54.47 -35.50 13.02
CA ALA A 6 -53.25 -34.75 13.29
C ALA A 6 -52.47 -34.59 11.98
N LYS A 7 -52.19 -33.34 11.60
CA LYS A 7 -51.26 -32.97 10.54
C LYS A 7 -49.84 -33.15 11.10
N HIS A 8 -49.00 -33.97 10.47
CA HIS A 8 -47.56 -34.04 10.77
C HIS A 8 -46.83 -32.88 10.05
N SER A 9 -46.32 -31.86 10.77
CA SER A 9 -45.21 -31.00 10.29
C SER A 9 -43.90 -31.80 10.44
N ARG A 10 -43.01 -31.96 9.45
CA ARG A 10 -42.19 -31.00 8.67
C ARG A 10 -41.05 -30.35 9.46
N LEU A 11 -39.97 -31.13 9.64
CA LEU A 11 -38.55 -30.75 9.56
C LEU A 11 -37.74 -32.05 9.40
N SER A 12 -36.70 -32.10 8.56
CA SER A 12 -35.91 -33.34 8.39
C SER A 12 -34.73 -33.46 9.37
N LYS A 13 -34.37 -32.36 10.06
CA LYS A 13 -33.43 -32.28 11.19
C LYS A 13 -33.72 -31.03 12.04
N ASP A 14 -33.62 -31.15 13.37
CA ASP A 14 -34.09 -30.14 14.33
C ASP A 14 -33.01 -29.11 14.74
N ALA A 15 -31.75 -29.29 14.30
CA ALA A 15 -30.65 -28.38 14.61
C ALA A 15 -29.58 -28.30 13.50
N VAL A 16 -28.94 -27.15 13.37
CA VAL A 16 -27.81 -26.87 12.47
C VAL A 16 -26.59 -26.51 13.30
N VAL A 17 -25.48 -27.20 13.05
CA VAL A 17 -24.18 -26.97 13.67
C VAL A 17 -23.34 -26.09 12.76
N VAL A 18 -22.82 -25.02 13.34
CA VAL A 18 -21.91 -24.07 12.70
C VAL A 18 -20.57 -24.15 13.42
N ALA A 19 -19.53 -24.50 12.68
CA ALA A 19 -18.16 -24.52 13.18
C ALA A 19 -17.27 -23.61 12.30
N PRO A 20 -16.26 -22.94 12.88
CA PRO A 20 -15.33 -22.11 12.12
C PRO A 20 -14.67 -22.88 10.97
N GLY A 21 -14.68 -22.32 9.76
CA GLY A 21 -14.06 -22.93 8.58
C GLY A 21 -14.75 -24.19 8.03
N LEU A 22 -16.01 -24.45 8.42
CA LEU A 22 -16.83 -25.58 7.95
C LEU A 22 -18.21 -25.11 7.48
N ILE A 23 -18.72 -25.71 6.40
CA ILE A 23 -20.09 -25.44 5.92
C ILE A 23 -21.09 -25.94 6.96
N PRO A 24 -22.10 -25.14 7.35
CA PRO A 24 -23.05 -25.56 8.38
C PRO A 24 -23.73 -26.87 8.03
N CYS A 25 -23.87 -27.72 9.06
CA CYS A 25 -24.30 -29.08 8.91
C CYS A 25 -25.49 -29.38 9.82
N GLY A 26 -26.57 -29.93 9.26
CA GLY A 26 -27.73 -30.34 10.04
C GLY A 26 -27.48 -31.60 10.88
N CYS A 27 -27.94 -31.60 12.13
CA CYS A 27 -27.85 -32.71 13.08
C CYS A 27 -29.16 -32.89 13.87
N VAL A 28 -29.24 -33.96 14.66
CA VAL A 28 -30.39 -34.28 15.53
C VAL A 28 -29.92 -34.27 16.98
N ILE A 29 -30.71 -33.65 17.87
CA ILE A 29 -30.48 -33.67 19.32
C ILE A 29 -31.01 -34.99 19.88
N ASP A 30 -30.11 -35.89 20.27
CA ASP A 30 -30.41 -37.25 20.76
C ASP A 30 -30.77 -37.27 22.26
N SER A 31 -30.11 -36.44 23.06
CA SER A 31 -30.39 -36.34 24.50
C SER A 31 -29.97 -35.01 25.09
N VAL A 32 -30.73 -34.52 26.06
CA VAL A 32 -30.39 -33.33 26.86
C VAL A 32 -30.15 -33.77 28.31
N SER A 33 -29.04 -33.31 28.90
CA SER A 33 -28.73 -33.56 30.31
C SER A 33 -28.27 -32.28 31.00
N LEU A 34 -28.78 -32.04 32.20
CA LEU A 34 -28.40 -30.88 33.01
C LEU A 34 -27.32 -31.29 34.01
N GLY A 35 -26.13 -30.70 33.91
CA GLY A 35 -25.01 -30.87 34.85
C GLY A 35 -24.99 -29.78 35.92
N LYS A 36 -24.07 -29.88 36.88
CA LYS A 36 -23.84 -28.81 37.89
C LYS A 36 -23.19 -27.54 37.32
N GLU A 37 -22.62 -27.63 36.12
CA GLU A 37 -21.83 -26.56 35.47
C GLU A 37 -22.46 -26.07 34.14
N GLY A 38 -23.61 -26.60 33.72
CA GLY A 38 -24.27 -26.20 32.47
C GLY A 38 -25.15 -27.27 31.81
N LEU A 39 -25.61 -26.99 30.58
CA LEU A 39 -26.40 -27.88 29.73
C LEU A 39 -25.50 -28.72 28.84
N ARG A 40 -25.75 -30.04 28.79
CA ARG A 40 -25.08 -30.95 27.85
C ARG A 40 -26.07 -31.51 26.85
N LEU A 41 -25.84 -31.23 25.57
CA LEU A 41 -26.61 -31.73 24.43
C LEU A 41 -25.82 -32.83 23.72
N THR A 42 -26.42 -33.98 23.45
CA THR A 42 -25.82 -35.02 22.61
C THR A 42 -26.39 -34.92 21.20
N LEU A 43 -25.54 -34.69 20.21
CA LEU A 43 -25.87 -34.53 18.80
C LEU A 43 -25.51 -35.80 18.02
N LYS A 44 -26.43 -36.29 17.18
CA LYS A 44 -26.25 -37.44 16.29
C LYS A 44 -26.80 -37.16 14.90
N HIS A 45 -26.56 -38.08 13.96
CA HIS A 45 -27.12 -38.04 12.60
C HIS A 45 -26.77 -36.78 11.80
N PHE A 46 -25.49 -36.40 11.76
CA PHE A 46 -24.96 -35.28 10.96
C PHE A 46 -25.20 -35.48 9.45
N SER A 47 -25.38 -34.40 8.68
CA SER A 47 -25.55 -34.44 7.21
C SER A 47 -24.22 -34.56 6.47
N SER A 48 -23.13 -34.06 7.05
CA SER A 48 -21.77 -34.17 6.53
C SER A 48 -20.93 -35.09 7.44
N PRO A 49 -20.39 -36.20 6.90
CA PRO A 49 -19.44 -37.06 7.63
C PRO A 49 -18.12 -36.34 7.95
N ALA A 50 -17.66 -35.44 7.08
CA ALA A 50 -16.39 -34.72 7.27
C ALA A 50 -16.44 -33.77 8.47
N VAL A 51 -17.57 -33.08 8.66
CA VAL A 51 -17.81 -32.24 9.85
C VAL A 51 -17.80 -33.08 11.13
N LEU A 52 -18.37 -34.29 11.10
CA LEU A 52 -18.34 -35.22 12.24
C LEU A 52 -16.91 -35.70 12.56
N ASP A 53 -16.12 -36.05 11.55
CA ASP A 53 -14.73 -36.48 11.73
C ASP A 53 -13.83 -35.33 12.22
N GLN A 54 -14.06 -34.10 11.77
CA GLN A 54 -13.30 -32.93 12.20
C GLN A 54 -13.69 -32.49 13.62
N LEU A 55 -14.98 -32.42 13.95
CA LEU A 55 -15.43 -32.10 15.31
C LEU A 55 -15.08 -33.20 16.32
N SER A 56 -14.95 -34.46 15.87
CA SER A 56 -14.49 -35.55 16.75
C SER A 56 -12.97 -35.60 16.93
N SER A 57 -12.18 -35.02 16.01
CA SER A 57 -10.72 -34.90 16.15
C SER A 57 -10.29 -33.63 16.89
N SER A 58 -11.09 -32.57 16.85
CA SER A 58 -10.83 -31.29 17.50
C SER A 58 -11.58 -31.17 18.85
N ALA A 59 -11.13 -31.93 19.85
CA ALA A 59 -11.70 -31.86 21.20
C ALA A 59 -11.54 -30.43 21.77
N ALA A 60 -12.63 -29.87 22.33
CA ALA A 60 -12.74 -28.50 22.83
C ALA A 60 -12.87 -27.36 21.77
N ALA A 61 -13.26 -27.67 20.53
CA ALA A 61 -13.63 -26.63 19.58
C ALA A 61 -14.92 -25.90 20.02
N GLN A 62 -14.85 -24.56 20.12
CA GLN A 62 -16.01 -23.67 20.26
C GLN A 62 -16.89 -23.82 19.01
N THR A 63 -18.15 -24.23 19.21
CA THR A 63 -19.09 -24.52 18.12
C THR A 63 -20.44 -23.90 18.42
N ASP A 64 -21.01 -23.26 17.42
CA ASP A 64 -22.32 -22.62 17.49
C ASP A 64 -23.39 -23.62 17.01
N LEU A 65 -24.46 -23.79 17.78
CA LEU A 65 -25.56 -24.70 17.53
C LEU A 65 -26.86 -23.90 17.43
N HIS A 66 -27.48 -23.93 16.27
CA HIS A 66 -28.78 -23.32 16.02
C HIS A 66 -29.86 -24.39 16.05
N VAL A 67 -30.83 -24.27 16.94
CA VAL A 67 -31.94 -25.21 17.12
C VAL A 67 -33.22 -24.57 16.65
N PHE A 68 -34.01 -25.30 15.87
CA PHE A 68 -35.28 -24.84 15.32
C PHE A 68 -36.41 -25.70 15.89
N LEU A 69 -37.24 -25.10 16.74
CA LEU A 69 -38.36 -25.77 17.42
C LEU A 69 -39.69 -25.35 16.78
N ASP A 70 -40.47 -26.32 16.33
CA ASP A 70 -41.84 -26.11 15.85
C ASP A 70 -42.82 -26.52 16.96
N ASN A 71 -43.33 -25.55 17.72
CA ASN A 71 -44.45 -25.78 18.63
C ASN A 71 -45.75 -25.42 17.90
N ASP A 72 -46.86 -26.10 18.20
CA ASP A 72 -48.18 -26.06 17.52
C ASP A 72 -48.82 -24.65 17.26
N ARG A 73 -48.14 -23.55 17.60
CA ARG A 73 -48.53 -22.16 17.33
C ARG A 73 -47.43 -21.20 16.86
N GLU A 74 -46.13 -21.46 17.06
CA GLU A 74 -45.01 -20.57 16.67
C GLU A 74 -43.69 -21.34 16.44
N LYS A 75 -42.90 -20.91 15.45
CA LYS A 75 -41.52 -21.40 15.22
C LYS A 75 -40.56 -20.62 16.12
N GLN A 76 -39.80 -21.31 16.96
CA GLN A 76 -38.73 -20.73 17.79
C GLN A 76 -37.36 -21.12 17.25
N HIS A 77 -36.46 -20.15 17.12
CA HIS A 77 -35.05 -20.34 16.79
C HIS A 77 -34.22 -20.02 18.03
N ILE A 78 -33.41 -20.98 18.48
CA ILE A 78 -32.57 -20.83 19.67
C ILE A 78 -31.13 -21.07 19.28
N HIS A 79 -30.25 -20.14 19.69
CA HIS A 79 -28.81 -20.21 19.42
C HIS A 79 -28.06 -20.55 20.70
N TYR A 80 -27.25 -21.61 20.65
CA TYR A 80 -26.38 -22.03 21.73
C TYR A 80 -24.93 -22.04 21.27
N ARG A 81 -24.04 -21.44 22.05
CA ARG A 81 -22.60 -21.59 21.88
C ARG A 81 -22.08 -22.58 22.92
N GLY A 82 -21.33 -23.58 22.51
CA GLY A 82 -20.83 -24.60 23.43
C GLY A 82 -19.55 -25.28 22.97
N THR A 83 -18.89 -25.94 23.92
CA THR A 83 -17.65 -26.66 23.70
C THR A 83 -17.91 -28.11 23.34
N VAL A 84 -17.26 -28.59 22.28
CA VAL A 84 -17.42 -29.97 21.81
C VAL A 84 -16.62 -30.94 22.68
N GLN A 85 -17.31 -31.94 23.25
CA GLN A 85 -16.75 -33.12 23.87
C GLN A 85 -17.01 -34.38 23.04
N VAL A 86 -15.94 -35.17 22.84
CA VAL A 86 -16.01 -36.41 22.06
C VAL A 86 -16.68 -37.50 22.88
N GLY A 87 -17.90 -37.87 22.48
CA GLY A 87 -18.67 -38.95 23.10
C GLY A 87 -18.11 -40.34 22.71
N ARG A 88 -18.24 -41.33 23.60
CA ARG A 88 -17.78 -42.72 23.37
C ARG A 88 -18.54 -43.49 22.28
N SER A 89 -19.56 -42.89 21.65
CA SER A 89 -20.44 -43.56 20.67
C SER A 89 -20.92 -42.59 19.57
N SER A 90 -20.27 -42.60 18.40
CA SER A 90 -20.71 -42.05 17.09
C SER A 90 -21.55 -40.74 17.11
N GLY A 91 -21.27 -39.85 18.06
CA GLY A 91 -22.08 -38.68 18.38
C GLY A 91 -21.25 -37.70 19.19
N ILE A 92 -21.58 -36.43 19.06
CA ILE A 92 -20.83 -35.31 19.63
C ILE A 92 -21.63 -34.75 20.80
N SER A 93 -21.00 -34.54 21.94
CA SER A 93 -21.63 -33.83 23.06
C SER A 93 -21.22 -32.37 23.01
N LEU A 94 -22.16 -31.44 23.12
CA LEU A 94 -21.92 -30.01 23.22
C LEU A 94 -22.23 -29.57 24.67
N ASP A 95 -21.22 -29.03 25.36
CA ASP A 95 -21.35 -28.50 26.71
C ASP A 95 -21.51 -26.96 26.63
N ILE A 96 -22.66 -26.47 27.09
CA ILE A 96 -23.04 -25.05 27.07
C ILE A 96 -22.94 -24.52 28.50
N ALA A 97 -22.07 -23.54 28.72
CA ALA A 97 -21.89 -22.86 30.00
C ALA A 97 -22.95 -21.75 30.18
N GLY A 98 -23.61 -21.68 31.34
CA GLY A 98 -24.61 -20.64 31.60
C GLY A 98 -25.38 -20.76 32.93
N ASN A 99 -25.87 -19.62 33.42
CA ASN A 99 -26.58 -19.45 34.70
C ASN A 99 -28.02 -20.03 34.63
N THR A 100 -28.47 -20.68 35.72
CA THR A 100 -29.56 -21.67 35.72
C THR A 100 -30.99 -21.16 35.45
N GLU A 101 -31.25 -19.85 35.41
CA GLU A 101 -32.63 -19.31 35.31
C GLU A 101 -33.14 -19.14 33.87
N GLU A 102 -32.35 -18.62 32.92
CA GLU A 102 -32.76 -18.50 31.50
C GLU A 102 -32.83 -19.86 30.80
N LEU A 103 -31.85 -20.73 31.08
CA LEU A 103 -31.79 -22.09 30.58
C LEU A 103 -32.98 -22.96 31.02
N SER A 104 -33.63 -22.67 32.15
CA SER A 104 -34.70 -23.53 32.69
C SER A 104 -35.93 -23.61 31.79
N ASN A 105 -36.33 -22.51 31.13
CA ASN A 105 -37.46 -22.49 30.20
C ASN A 105 -37.13 -23.21 28.88
N ASP A 106 -35.91 -23.01 28.36
CA ASP A 106 -35.44 -23.64 27.14
C ASP A 106 -35.22 -25.15 27.31
N ILE A 107 -34.75 -25.57 28.48
CA ILE A 107 -34.62 -26.98 28.88
C ILE A 107 -35.99 -27.66 28.92
N GLU A 108 -37.01 -27.01 29.49
CA GLU A 108 -38.35 -27.59 29.55
C GLU A 108 -38.94 -27.78 28.14
N CYS A 109 -38.69 -26.84 27.22
CA CYS A 109 -39.07 -26.93 25.82
C CYS A 109 -38.31 -28.04 25.07
N LEU A 110 -36.98 -28.10 25.23
CA LEU A 110 -36.11 -29.13 24.63
C LEU A 110 -36.40 -30.54 25.16
N LEU A 111 -36.72 -30.69 26.45
CA LEU A 111 -37.11 -31.96 27.07
C LEU A 111 -38.50 -32.44 26.61
N GLN A 112 -39.44 -31.52 26.39
CA GLN A 112 -40.72 -31.85 25.76
C GLN A 112 -40.54 -32.32 24.31
N HIS A 113 -39.63 -31.67 23.55
CA HIS A 113 -39.34 -32.01 22.15
C HIS A 113 -38.61 -33.36 22.00
N THR A 114 -37.57 -33.61 22.83
CA THR A 114 -36.81 -34.87 22.83
C THR A 114 -37.57 -36.05 23.46
N GLY A 115 -38.52 -35.78 24.37
CA GLY A 115 -39.34 -36.80 25.03
C GLY A 115 -40.51 -37.32 24.20
N THR A 116 -40.98 -36.58 23.19
CA THR A 116 -42.19 -36.91 22.41
C THR A 116 -41.92 -37.48 21.02
N ASN A 117 -40.74 -37.29 20.44
CA ASN A 117 -40.39 -37.81 19.11
C ASN A 117 -39.04 -38.55 19.11
N ARG A 118 -39.07 -39.86 19.33
CA ARG A 118 -38.04 -40.76 18.75
C ARG A 118 -38.27 -40.82 17.24
N LEU A 119 -37.88 -39.78 16.52
CA LEU A 119 -37.86 -39.76 15.06
C LEU A 119 -36.74 -40.69 14.59
N GLU A 120 -37.11 -41.85 14.04
CA GLU A 120 -36.20 -42.64 13.21
C GLU A 120 -35.62 -41.73 12.12
N ALA A 121 -34.30 -41.74 11.95
CA ALA A 121 -33.59 -40.89 10.99
C ALA A 121 -34.27 -40.93 9.61
N ALA A 122 -34.98 -39.87 9.26
CA ALA A 122 -35.76 -39.79 8.02
C ALA A 122 -34.83 -40.05 6.82
N THR A 123 -35.03 -41.16 6.11
CA THR A 123 -34.39 -41.36 4.80
C THR A 123 -34.68 -40.16 3.91
N PRO A 124 -33.70 -39.62 3.15
CA PRO A 124 -33.93 -38.44 2.32
C PRO A 124 -35.13 -38.71 1.42
N ASP A 125 -36.13 -37.83 1.48
CA ASP A 125 -37.36 -38.00 0.71
C ASP A 125 -36.98 -38.05 -0.79
N PRO A 126 -37.25 -39.15 -1.52
CA PRO A 126 -36.94 -39.23 -2.94
C PRO A 126 -37.61 -38.11 -3.76
N SER A 127 -38.66 -37.47 -3.22
CA SER A 127 -39.29 -36.30 -3.82
C SER A 127 -38.38 -35.07 -3.91
N LEU A 128 -37.46 -34.87 -2.95
CA LEU A 128 -36.53 -33.72 -2.92
C LEU A 128 -35.42 -33.84 -3.97
N LYS A 129 -34.91 -35.06 -4.19
CA LYS A 129 -33.96 -35.32 -5.28
C LYS A 129 -34.61 -35.11 -6.64
N GLN A 130 -35.85 -35.56 -6.80
CA GLN A 130 -36.62 -35.29 -8.02
C GLN A 130 -36.84 -33.79 -8.26
N LEU A 131 -37.12 -33.02 -7.19
CA LEU A 131 -37.26 -31.56 -7.26
C LEU A 131 -35.96 -30.88 -7.69
N TYR A 132 -34.81 -31.29 -7.15
CA TYR A 132 -33.49 -30.81 -7.58
C TYR A 132 -33.23 -31.07 -9.07
N HIS A 133 -33.43 -32.31 -9.54
CA HIS A 133 -33.22 -32.64 -10.95
C HIS A 133 -34.17 -31.88 -11.88
N GLN A 134 -35.42 -31.64 -11.46
CA GLN A 134 -36.38 -30.84 -12.21
C GLN A 134 -35.92 -29.38 -12.35
N HIS A 135 -35.38 -28.79 -11.27
CA HIS A 135 -34.83 -27.43 -11.31
C HIS A 135 -33.56 -27.32 -12.14
N CYS A 136 -32.65 -28.31 -12.06
CA CYS A 136 -31.47 -28.36 -12.92
C CYS A 136 -31.86 -28.41 -14.40
N ARG A 137 -32.84 -29.25 -14.74
CA ARG A 137 -33.36 -29.33 -16.11
C ARG A 137 -33.94 -27.99 -16.57
N ARG A 138 -34.75 -27.33 -15.73
CA ARG A 138 -35.33 -26.02 -16.03
C ARG A 138 -34.27 -24.94 -16.19
N LEU A 139 -33.23 -24.95 -15.35
CA LEU A 139 -32.09 -24.04 -15.47
C LEU A 139 -31.43 -24.19 -16.84
N LEU A 140 -31.11 -25.42 -17.26
CA LEU A 140 -30.50 -25.66 -18.56
C LEU A 140 -31.43 -25.32 -19.74
N GLU A 141 -32.74 -25.59 -19.60
CA GLU A 141 -33.76 -25.23 -20.59
C GLU A 141 -33.93 -23.71 -20.76
N GLN A 142 -33.46 -22.89 -19.80
CA GLN A 142 -33.47 -21.43 -19.88
C GLN A 142 -32.10 -20.86 -20.27
N LEU A 143 -31.04 -21.34 -19.62
CA LEU A 143 -29.68 -20.85 -19.77
C LEU A 143 -29.10 -21.12 -21.16
N LEU A 144 -29.26 -22.35 -21.67
CA LEU A 144 -28.66 -22.73 -22.94
C LEU A 144 -29.29 -21.99 -24.14
N PRO A 145 -30.62 -21.85 -24.26
CA PRO A 145 -31.21 -21.05 -25.34
C PRO A 145 -30.80 -19.58 -25.31
N GLU A 146 -30.77 -18.96 -24.13
CA GLU A 146 -30.38 -17.56 -23.97
C GLU A 146 -28.91 -17.32 -24.32
N PHE A 147 -28.03 -18.23 -23.91
CA PHE A 147 -26.64 -18.24 -24.34
C PHE A 147 -26.50 -18.37 -25.87
N MET A 148 -27.25 -19.29 -26.48
CA MET A 148 -27.19 -19.51 -27.93
C MET A 148 -27.65 -18.26 -28.70
N GLU A 149 -28.76 -17.65 -28.30
CA GLU A 149 -29.30 -16.42 -28.90
C GLU A 149 -28.32 -15.25 -28.76
N GLY A 150 -27.82 -15.00 -27.55
CA GLY A 150 -26.84 -13.93 -27.31
C GLY A 150 -25.51 -14.13 -28.04
N THR A 151 -25.10 -15.38 -28.27
CA THR A 151 -23.89 -15.66 -29.07
C THR A 151 -24.13 -15.38 -30.55
N PHE A 152 -25.32 -15.68 -31.08
CA PHE A 152 -25.65 -15.33 -32.47
C PHE A 152 -25.74 -13.81 -32.66
N GLU A 153 -26.40 -13.10 -31.75
CA GLU A 153 -26.48 -11.63 -31.78
C GLU A 153 -25.10 -10.99 -31.68
N GLY A 154 -24.23 -11.48 -30.77
CA GLY A 154 -22.86 -10.98 -30.63
C GLY A 154 -22.03 -11.20 -31.89
N ILE A 155 -22.12 -12.38 -32.51
CA ILE A 155 -21.43 -12.66 -33.78
C ILE A 155 -21.98 -11.79 -34.93
N GLU A 156 -23.28 -11.48 -34.94
CA GLU A 156 -23.88 -10.59 -35.95
C GLU A 156 -23.44 -9.13 -35.75
N ALA A 157 -23.38 -8.64 -34.52
CA ALA A 157 -22.84 -7.31 -34.20
C ALA A 157 -21.36 -7.20 -34.61
N ASP A 158 -20.53 -8.20 -34.28
CA ASP A 158 -19.11 -8.25 -34.67
C ASP A 158 -18.97 -8.29 -36.21
N LEU A 159 -19.90 -8.94 -36.93
CA LEU A 159 -19.92 -8.96 -38.40
C LEU A 159 -20.32 -7.61 -39.02
N GLU A 160 -21.16 -6.82 -38.35
CA GLU A 160 -21.57 -5.47 -38.79
C GLU A 160 -20.47 -4.43 -38.55
N GLU A 161 -19.69 -4.59 -37.47
CA GLU A 161 -18.59 -3.70 -37.12
C GLU A 161 -17.26 -4.01 -37.84
N ALA A 162 -17.08 -5.24 -38.32
CA ALA A 162 -15.84 -5.67 -38.97
C ALA A 162 -15.55 -4.91 -40.28
N ALA A 163 -14.41 -4.22 -40.33
CA ALA A 163 -13.97 -3.45 -41.50
C ALA A 163 -13.10 -4.26 -42.48
N GLU A 164 -12.47 -5.35 -42.01
CA GLU A 164 -11.53 -6.14 -42.81
C GLU A 164 -12.14 -7.41 -43.41
N LEU A 165 -11.87 -7.63 -44.70
CA LEU A 165 -12.39 -8.78 -45.47
C LEU A 165 -11.97 -10.14 -44.89
N ARG A 166 -10.79 -10.21 -44.25
CA ARG A 166 -10.28 -11.42 -43.58
C ARG A 166 -11.02 -11.71 -42.28
N GLU A 167 -11.30 -10.69 -41.49
CA GLU A 167 -12.06 -10.78 -40.25
C GLU A 167 -13.52 -11.15 -40.51
N ILE A 168 -14.16 -10.52 -41.50
CA ILE A 168 -15.51 -10.88 -41.96
C ILE A 168 -15.57 -12.36 -42.39
N THR A 169 -14.53 -12.87 -43.06
CA THR A 169 -14.49 -14.28 -43.48
C THR A 169 -14.40 -15.22 -42.27
N ARG A 170 -13.53 -14.90 -41.29
CA ARG A 170 -13.39 -15.69 -40.05
C ARG A 170 -14.64 -15.67 -39.18
N LEU A 171 -15.31 -14.53 -39.05
CA LEU A 171 -16.56 -14.41 -38.31
C LEU A 171 -17.71 -15.15 -39.01
N LYS A 172 -17.74 -15.17 -40.36
CA LYS A 172 -18.68 -16.02 -41.12
C LYS A 172 -18.40 -17.51 -40.91
N ASP A 173 -17.14 -17.91 -40.88
CA ASP A 173 -16.73 -19.29 -40.59
C ASP A 173 -17.10 -19.69 -39.16
N MET A 174 -16.88 -18.80 -38.18
CA MET A 174 -17.29 -18.99 -36.80
C MET A 174 -18.81 -19.15 -36.69
N ARG A 175 -19.59 -18.27 -37.33
CA ARG A 175 -21.05 -18.36 -37.38
C ARG A 175 -21.50 -19.70 -37.96
N PHE A 176 -20.84 -20.15 -39.03
CA PHE A 176 -21.13 -21.44 -39.66
C PHE A 176 -20.77 -22.63 -38.76
N ILE A 177 -19.62 -22.61 -38.09
CA ILE A 177 -19.21 -23.66 -37.14
C ILE A 177 -20.19 -23.73 -35.97
N PHE A 178 -20.54 -22.59 -35.39
CA PHE A 178 -21.46 -22.50 -34.25
C PHE A 178 -22.87 -22.98 -34.64
N GLN A 179 -23.36 -22.58 -35.81
CA GLN A 179 -24.67 -23.01 -36.34
C GLN A 179 -24.70 -24.50 -36.71
N SER A 180 -23.65 -25.01 -37.35
CA SER A 180 -23.61 -26.42 -37.80
C SER A 180 -23.37 -27.42 -36.66
N ARG A 181 -22.72 -27.00 -35.57
CA ARG A 181 -22.38 -27.86 -34.42
C ARG A 181 -23.23 -27.64 -33.19
N GLN A 182 -24.28 -26.81 -33.25
CA GLN A 182 -25.17 -26.48 -32.14
C GLN A 182 -25.66 -27.70 -31.34
N GLN A 183 -26.15 -28.74 -32.02
CA GLN A 183 -26.65 -29.93 -31.32
C GLN A 183 -25.56 -30.69 -30.57
N ARG A 184 -24.34 -30.73 -31.12
CA ARG A 184 -23.19 -31.40 -30.50
C ARG A 184 -22.68 -30.61 -29.29
N MET A 185 -22.62 -29.28 -29.39
CA MET A 185 -22.28 -28.39 -28.28
C MET A 185 -23.18 -28.60 -27.06
N LEU A 186 -24.49 -28.64 -27.29
CA LEU A 186 -25.46 -28.87 -26.22
C LEU A 186 -25.31 -30.26 -25.61
N GLN A 187 -24.96 -31.28 -26.40
CA GLN A 187 -24.69 -32.63 -25.91
C GLN A 187 -23.41 -32.69 -25.06
N ASP A 188 -22.32 -32.04 -25.49
CA ASP A 188 -21.05 -32.01 -24.76
C ASP A 188 -21.20 -31.27 -23.42
N PHE A 189 -21.91 -30.14 -23.42
CA PHE A 189 -22.24 -29.41 -22.19
C PHE A 189 -23.09 -30.25 -21.24
N GLN A 190 -24.15 -30.89 -21.74
CA GLN A 190 -25.03 -31.72 -20.92
C GLN A 190 -24.32 -32.96 -20.37
N ALA A 191 -23.42 -33.57 -21.14
CA ALA A 191 -22.63 -34.72 -20.70
C ALA A 191 -21.69 -34.33 -19.54
N GLN A 192 -20.97 -33.21 -19.67
CA GLN A 192 -20.09 -32.73 -18.61
C GLN A 192 -20.88 -32.32 -17.36
N PHE A 193 -22.03 -31.67 -17.53
CA PHE A 193 -22.91 -31.32 -16.42
C PHE A 193 -23.46 -32.55 -15.69
N GLN A 194 -23.84 -33.61 -16.43
CA GLN A 194 -24.27 -34.88 -15.84
C GLN A 194 -23.13 -35.59 -15.08
N ALA A 195 -21.90 -35.52 -15.59
CA ALA A 195 -20.72 -36.05 -14.89
C ALA A 195 -20.50 -35.33 -13.54
N ASN A 196 -20.62 -34.00 -13.52
CA ASN A 196 -20.51 -33.20 -12.30
C ASN A 196 -21.71 -33.42 -11.33
N GLN A 197 -22.88 -33.82 -11.82
CA GLN A 197 -24.01 -34.21 -10.97
C GLN A 197 -23.84 -35.60 -10.36
N ALA A 198 -23.25 -36.55 -11.09
CA ALA A 198 -23.02 -37.91 -10.61
C ALA A 198 -22.11 -37.95 -9.37
N THR A 199 -21.23 -36.95 -9.21
CA THR A 199 -20.39 -36.78 -8.01
C THR A 199 -21.18 -36.51 -6.73
N LEU A 200 -22.43 -36.05 -6.79
CA LEU A 200 -23.31 -35.83 -5.63
C LEU A 200 -24.06 -37.10 -5.18
N GLU A 201 -24.06 -38.17 -5.98
CA GLU A 201 -24.76 -39.41 -5.65
C GLU A 201 -23.83 -40.41 -4.96
N PRO A 202 -24.26 -41.08 -3.86
CA PRO A 202 -23.50 -42.15 -3.26
C PRO A 202 -23.66 -43.43 -4.09
N ALA A 203 -22.68 -43.74 -4.96
CA ALA A 203 -22.63 -45.01 -5.68
C ALA A 203 -21.28 -45.72 -5.51
N ALA A 204 -21.38 -47.05 -5.36
CA ALA A 204 -20.35 -48.02 -5.03
C ALA A 204 -19.02 -47.85 -5.80
N GLU A 205 -17.91 -47.95 -5.06
CA GLU A 205 -16.56 -48.25 -5.57
C GLU A 205 -16.25 -47.69 -6.97
N SER A 206 -16.14 -46.36 -7.10
CA SER A 206 -15.56 -45.74 -8.28
C SER A 206 -14.20 -45.14 -7.94
N ARG A 207 -13.20 -45.65 -8.66
CA ARG A 207 -11.76 -45.39 -8.57
C ARG A 207 -11.46 -43.91 -8.30
N ALA A 208 -10.77 -43.64 -7.20
CA ALA A 208 -9.86 -42.51 -7.14
C ALA A 208 -8.80 -42.73 -8.24
N GLY A 209 -9.11 -42.26 -9.45
CA GLY A 209 -8.11 -42.07 -10.49
C GLY A 209 -7.16 -41.02 -9.96
N ASN A 210 -5.87 -41.34 -9.90
CA ASN A 210 -4.81 -40.35 -9.82
C ASN A 210 -5.19 -39.19 -10.75
N LYS A 211 -5.40 -37.99 -10.20
CA LYS A 211 -5.35 -36.77 -11.01
C LYS A 211 -3.90 -36.64 -11.45
N GLU A 212 -3.56 -37.25 -12.58
CA GLU A 212 -2.32 -36.95 -13.27
C GLU A 212 -2.35 -35.47 -13.63
N LEU A 213 -1.36 -34.73 -13.13
CA LEU A 213 -1.13 -33.35 -13.50
C LEU A 213 -0.76 -33.34 -14.99
N HIS A 214 -1.67 -32.88 -15.83
CA HIS A 214 -1.39 -32.66 -17.25
C HIS A 214 -0.81 -31.26 -17.43
N LEU A 215 0.25 -31.16 -18.23
CA LEU A 215 0.82 -29.89 -18.65
C LEU A 215 -0.19 -29.19 -19.57
N LEU A 216 -0.91 -28.21 -19.03
CA LEU A 216 -1.88 -27.39 -19.76
C LEU A 216 -1.16 -26.51 -20.78
N GLN A 217 -1.69 -26.44 -22.00
CA GLN A 217 -1.18 -25.50 -22.98
C GLN A 217 -1.55 -24.06 -22.56
N GLN A 218 -0.68 -23.09 -22.84
CA GLN A 218 -0.88 -21.67 -22.43
C GLN A 218 -2.29 -21.14 -22.77
N HIS A 219 -2.81 -21.47 -23.95
CA HIS A 219 -4.13 -21.01 -24.39
C HIS A 219 -5.30 -21.66 -23.63
N GLU A 220 -5.15 -22.89 -23.13
CA GLU A 220 -6.14 -23.56 -22.28
C GLU A 220 -6.19 -22.94 -20.88
N PHE A 221 -5.03 -22.50 -20.37
CA PHE A 221 -4.92 -21.79 -19.10
C PHE A 221 -5.50 -20.37 -19.17
N GLU A 222 -5.25 -19.65 -20.27
CA GLU A 222 -5.80 -18.30 -20.45
C GLU A 222 -7.33 -18.30 -20.64
N ASP A 223 -7.88 -19.26 -21.39
CA ASP A 223 -9.33 -19.44 -21.52
C ASP A 223 -9.96 -19.84 -20.17
N TRP A 224 -9.24 -20.63 -19.36
CA TRP A 224 -9.63 -20.93 -17.98
C TRP A 224 -9.67 -19.66 -17.12
N LEU A 225 -8.69 -18.75 -17.25
CA LEU A 225 -8.67 -17.48 -16.51
C LEU A 225 -9.88 -16.59 -16.85
N ASP A 226 -10.22 -16.45 -18.13
CA ASP A 226 -11.37 -15.63 -18.56
C ASP A 226 -12.69 -16.17 -17.98
N LEU A 227 -12.88 -17.50 -18.04
CA LEU A 227 -14.08 -18.15 -17.50
C LEU A 227 -14.10 -18.17 -15.97
N GLN A 228 -12.95 -18.24 -15.32
CA GLN A 228 -12.81 -18.15 -13.86
C GLN A 228 -13.11 -16.73 -13.37
N ALA A 229 -12.73 -15.69 -14.13
CA ALA A 229 -13.09 -14.32 -13.84
C ALA A 229 -14.62 -14.11 -13.91
N ILE A 230 -15.28 -14.64 -14.95
CA ILE A 230 -16.75 -14.63 -15.08
C ILE A 230 -17.40 -15.36 -13.89
N ALA A 231 -16.93 -16.58 -13.59
CA ALA A 231 -17.45 -17.37 -12.48
C ALA A 231 -17.32 -16.62 -11.14
N THR A 232 -16.17 -15.97 -10.91
CA THR A 232 -15.90 -15.22 -9.68
C THR A 232 -16.79 -13.99 -9.54
N ARG A 233 -17.03 -13.24 -10.63
CA ARG A 233 -17.97 -12.10 -10.63
C ARG A 233 -19.38 -12.53 -10.28
N VAL A 234 -19.91 -13.55 -10.97
CA VAL A 234 -21.28 -14.04 -10.74
C VAL A 234 -21.41 -14.64 -9.33
N ASN A 235 -20.39 -15.35 -8.84
CA ASN A 235 -20.37 -15.90 -7.49
C ASN A 235 -20.35 -14.80 -6.42
N LYS A 236 -19.47 -13.79 -6.56
CA LYS A 236 -19.34 -12.67 -5.61
C LYS A 236 -20.67 -11.92 -5.45
N ALA A 237 -21.37 -11.66 -6.55
CA ALA A 237 -22.67 -10.99 -6.54
C ALA A 237 -23.79 -11.83 -5.87
N ASN A 238 -23.60 -13.14 -5.70
CA ASN A 238 -24.63 -14.06 -5.19
C ASN A 238 -24.13 -14.98 -4.06
N THR A 239 -23.13 -14.53 -3.30
CA THR A 239 -22.45 -15.33 -2.26
C THR A 239 -23.44 -15.95 -1.26
N GLY A 240 -24.42 -15.17 -0.77
CA GLY A 240 -25.43 -15.68 0.17
C GLY A 240 -26.34 -16.77 -0.43
N ALA A 241 -26.70 -16.66 -1.71
CA ALA A 241 -27.54 -17.66 -2.38
C ALA A 241 -26.78 -18.98 -2.61
N ASN A 242 -25.50 -18.92 -3.00
CA ASN A 242 -24.67 -20.12 -3.13
C ASN A 242 -24.43 -20.79 -1.78
N PHE A 243 -24.21 -19.99 -0.75
CA PHE A 243 -24.03 -20.48 0.60
C PHE A 243 -25.25 -21.27 1.11
N LEU A 244 -26.46 -20.71 0.93
CA LEU A 244 -27.71 -21.40 1.24
C LEU A 244 -27.90 -22.66 0.41
N LEU A 245 -27.58 -22.61 -0.89
CA LEU A 245 -27.70 -23.75 -1.80
C LEU A 245 -26.81 -24.91 -1.36
N ASN A 246 -25.55 -24.67 -1.01
CA ASN A 246 -24.64 -25.71 -0.52
C ASN A 246 -25.19 -26.40 0.74
N GLN A 247 -25.74 -25.62 1.69
CA GLN A 247 -26.39 -26.18 2.88
C GLN A 247 -27.61 -27.06 2.55
N PHE A 248 -28.44 -26.67 1.58
CA PHE A 248 -29.56 -27.51 1.14
C PHE A 248 -29.12 -28.77 0.42
N LEU A 249 -28.09 -28.68 -0.44
CA LEU A 249 -27.56 -29.84 -1.15
C LEU A 249 -26.91 -30.84 -0.18
N ASN A 250 -26.23 -30.36 0.88
CA ASN A 250 -25.74 -31.19 1.99
C ASN A 250 -26.87 -32.00 2.63
N GLN A 251 -28.02 -31.37 2.85
CA GLN A 251 -29.18 -32.02 3.45
C GLN A 251 -29.85 -33.03 2.49
N ILE A 252 -29.93 -32.73 1.19
CA ILE A 252 -30.58 -33.56 0.17
C ILE A 252 -29.72 -34.80 -0.18
N PHE A 253 -28.41 -34.62 -0.36
CA PHE A 253 -27.50 -35.66 -0.85
C PHE A 253 -26.70 -36.37 0.25
N ARG A 254 -26.62 -35.79 1.46
CA ARG A 254 -25.82 -36.30 2.59
C ARG A 254 -24.34 -36.48 2.24
N GLN A 255 -23.80 -35.53 1.50
CA GLN A 255 -22.39 -35.42 1.16
C GLN A 255 -21.90 -34.02 1.55
N ASP A 256 -20.59 -33.84 1.58
CA ASP A 256 -19.98 -32.55 1.90
C ASP A 256 -19.90 -31.70 0.64
N VAL A 257 -20.99 -31.01 0.32
CA VAL A 257 -21.14 -30.11 -0.83
C VAL A 257 -20.60 -28.72 -0.49
N ASN A 258 -19.65 -28.26 -1.30
CA ASN A 258 -18.96 -26.98 -1.24
C ASN A 258 -18.92 -26.31 -2.63
N ASP A 259 -18.26 -25.16 -2.74
CA ASP A 259 -18.18 -24.41 -3.99
C ASP A 259 -17.45 -25.17 -5.13
N ASP A 260 -16.58 -26.12 -4.78
CA ASP A 260 -15.76 -26.88 -5.75
C ASP A 260 -16.47 -28.12 -6.30
N ASN A 261 -17.37 -28.73 -5.54
CA ASN A 261 -18.09 -29.93 -5.96
C ASN A 261 -19.59 -29.73 -6.21
N ASN A 262 -20.12 -28.53 -5.96
CA ASN A 262 -21.48 -28.19 -6.32
C ASN A 262 -21.58 -27.95 -7.84
N PRO A 263 -22.32 -28.78 -8.60
CA PRO A 263 -22.43 -28.68 -10.06
C PRO A 263 -23.24 -27.47 -10.52
N LEU A 264 -23.96 -26.79 -9.62
CA LEU A 264 -24.73 -25.60 -9.93
C LEU A 264 -23.96 -24.30 -9.73
N THR A 265 -22.71 -24.33 -9.25
CA THR A 265 -21.96 -23.08 -9.10
C THR A 265 -21.64 -22.46 -10.46
N PRO A 266 -21.51 -21.12 -10.53
CA PRO A 266 -21.04 -20.46 -11.74
C PRO A 266 -19.72 -21.05 -12.25
N ARG A 267 -18.82 -21.44 -11.34
CA ARG A 267 -17.56 -22.13 -11.64
C ARG A 267 -17.79 -23.46 -12.37
N ALA A 268 -18.61 -24.35 -11.82
CA ALA A 268 -18.89 -25.65 -12.43
C ALA A 268 -19.59 -25.53 -13.80
N LEU A 269 -20.46 -24.54 -13.97
CA LEU A 269 -21.10 -24.24 -15.25
C LEU A 269 -20.11 -23.69 -16.28
N CYS A 270 -19.17 -22.84 -15.86
CA CYS A 270 -18.07 -22.36 -16.71
C CYS A 270 -17.13 -23.50 -17.15
N VAL A 271 -16.84 -24.48 -16.30
CA VAL A 271 -16.08 -25.68 -16.68
C VAL A 271 -16.82 -26.50 -17.75
N CYS A 272 -18.14 -26.60 -17.65
CA CYS A 272 -18.96 -27.26 -18.68
C CYS A 272 -18.90 -26.50 -20.02
N LEU A 273 -18.87 -25.16 -19.98
CA LEU A 273 -18.69 -24.33 -21.17
C LEU A 273 -17.29 -24.50 -21.76
N GLN A 274 -16.25 -24.51 -20.94
CA GLN A 274 -14.87 -24.71 -21.39
C GLN A 274 -14.73 -26.03 -22.16
N TYR A 275 -15.23 -27.12 -21.56
CA TYR A 275 -15.28 -28.43 -22.22
C TYR A 275 -16.00 -28.38 -23.56
N MET A 276 -17.12 -27.67 -23.66
CA MET A 276 -17.85 -27.48 -24.92
C MET A 276 -17.04 -26.67 -25.95
N VAL A 277 -16.37 -25.59 -25.52
CA VAL A 277 -15.64 -24.66 -26.40
C VAL A 277 -14.35 -25.27 -26.95
N ASP A 278 -13.64 -26.06 -26.15
CA ASP A 278 -12.40 -26.73 -26.58
C ASP A 278 -12.65 -27.71 -27.74
N HIS A 279 -13.83 -28.33 -27.78
CA HIS A 279 -14.24 -29.24 -28.85
C HIS A 279 -14.73 -28.52 -30.13
N LEU A 280 -14.84 -27.19 -30.13
CA LEU A 280 -15.30 -26.43 -31.30
C LEU A 280 -14.21 -26.13 -32.33
N GLY A 281 -12.94 -26.05 -31.90
CA GLY A 281 -11.83 -25.68 -32.79
C GLY A 281 -11.90 -24.24 -33.30
N ILE A 282 -12.56 -23.33 -32.56
CA ILE A 282 -12.62 -21.90 -32.85
C ILE A 282 -11.31 -21.25 -32.37
N ALA A 283 -10.75 -20.34 -33.18
CA ALA A 283 -9.55 -19.58 -32.80
C ALA A 283 -9.84 -18.62 -31.63
N ARG A 284 -8.89 -18.49 -30.70
CA ARG A 284 -9.05 -17.74 -29.44
C ARG A 284 -9.49 -16.29 -29.64
N GLU A 285 -8.96 -15.61 -30.66
CA GLU A 285 -9.32 -14.22 -31.01
C GLU A 285 -10.83 -13.98 -31.14
N HIS A 286 -11.61 -15.04 -31.37
CA HIS A 286 -13.06 -14.98 -31.56
C HIS A 286 -13.86 -15.71 -30.47
N ARG A 287 -13.22 -16.32 -29.46
CA ARG A 287 -13.91 -16.97 -28.32
C ARG A 287 -14.47 -15.96 -27.31
N LEU A 288 -13.91 -14.75 -27.28
CA LEU A 288 -14.33 -13.69 -26.36
C LEU A 288 -15.82 -13.33 -26.48
N THR A 289 -16.36 -13.33 -27.70
CA THR A 289 -17.78 -13.08 -27.98
C THR A 289 -18.67 -14.17 -27.37
N ILE A 290 -18.21 -15.43 -27.38
CA ILE A 290 -18.88 -16.57 -26.74
C ILE A 290 -18.86 -16.40 -25.21
N TYR A 291 -17.73 -16.01 -24.64
CA TYR A 291 -17.59 -15.83 -23.18
C TYR A 291 -18.44 -14.65 -22.67
N ARG A 292 -18.53 -13.55 -23.43
CA ARG A 292 -19.43 -12.43 -23.10
C ARG A 292 -20.91 -12.83 -23.17
N ALA A 293 -21.30 -13.55 -24.22
CA ALA A 293 -22.67 -14.05 -24.33
C ALA A 293 -23.02 -15.01 -23.19
N TRP A 294 -22.08 -15.86 -22.79
CA TRP A 294 -22.22 -16.75 -21.65
C TRP A 294 -22.37 -15.99 -20.33
N GLU A 295 -21.53 -14.99 -20.08
CA GLU A 295 -21.62 -14.14 -18.90
C GLU A 295 -22.99 -13.49 -18.78
N ASN A 296 -23.50 -12.88 -19.85
CA ASN A 296 -24.80 -12.22 -19.87
C ASN A 296 -25.94 -13.20 -19.56
N ALA A 297 -25.93 -14.38 -20.19
CA ALA A 297 -26.93 -15.42 -19.95
C ALA A 297 -26.86 -15.94 -18.50
N LEU A 298 -25.65 -16.13 -17.97
CA LEU A 298 -25.43 -16.64 -16.62
C LEU A 298 -25.88 -15.61 -15.56
N VAL A 299 -25.52 -14.34 -15.71
CA VAL A 299 -25.94 -13.25 -14.80
C VAL A 299 -27.46 -13.11 -14.75
N ARG A 300 -28.15 -13.31 -15.88
CA ARG A 300 -29.61 -13.15 -15.98
C ARG A 300 -30.39 -14.36 -15.46
N VAL A 301 -30.03 -15.56 -15.89
CA VAL A 301 -30.83 -16.78 -15.62
C VAL A 301 -30.50 -17.38 -14.26
N TRP A 302 -29.22 -17.44 -13.91
CA TRP A 302 -28.75 -18.21 -12.77
C TRP A 302 -29.31 -17.71 -11.41
N PRO A 303 -29.29 -16.40 -11.07
CA PRO A 303 -29.77 -15.94 -9.77
C PRO A 303 -31.26 -16.22 -9.55
N ALA A 304 -32.08 -16.08 -10.60
CA ALA A 304 -33.51 -16.33 -10.52
C ALA A 304 -33.82 -17.82 -10.32
N ALA A 305 -33.10 -18.70 -11.02
CA ALA A 305 -33.25 -20.14 -10.91
C ALA A 305 -32.85 -20.65 -9.51
N ILE A 306 -31.70 -20.21 -8.98
CA ILE A 306 -31.25 -20.62 -7.65
C ILE A 306 -32.16 -20.10 -6.55
N ARG A 307 -32.63 -18.85 -6.61
CA ARG A 307 -33.64 -18.34 -5.67
C ARG A 307 -34.94 -19.15 -5.70
N SER A 308 -35.37 -19.60 -6.88
CA SER A 308 -36.55 -20.48 -6.99
C SER A 308 -36.31 -21.83 -6.32
N LEU A 309 -35.15 -22.44 -6.53
CA LEU A 309 -34.78 -23.71 -5.90
C LEU A 309 -34.71 -23.58 -4.36
N ILE A 310 -34.04 -22.54 -3.86
CA ILE A 310 -33.96 -22.21 -2.43
C ILE A 310 -35.36 -22.07 -1.82
N ASN A 311 -36.26 -21.33 -2.48
CA ASN A 311 -37.63 -21.13 -1.99
C ASN A 311 -38.43 -22.43 -1.96
N ASP A 312 -38.26 -23.31 -2.95
CA ASP A 312 -38.95 -24.60 -2.98
C ASP A 312 -38.37 -25.59 -1.95
N CYS A 313 -37.05 -25.56 -1.71
CA CYS A 313 -36.40 -26.28 -0.61
C CYS A 313 -36.96 -25.83 0.76
N ARG A 314 -37.10 -24.52 0.98
CA ARG A 314 -37.73 -23.96 2.18
C ARG A 314 -39.20 -24.40 2.32
N ARG A 315 -39.98 -24.38 1.23
CA ARG A 315 -41.39 -24.85 1.23
C ARG A 315 -41.53 -26.36 1.49
N ALA A 316 -40.51 -27.13 1.13
CA ALA A 316 -40.44 -28.56 1.43
C ALA A 316 -40.04 -28.84 2.90
N GLY A 317 -39.71 -27.80 3.68
CA GLY A 317 -39.40 -27.89 5.10
C GLY A 317 -37.91 -28.10 5.41
N LEU A 318 -37.01 -27.71 4.50
CA LEU A 318 -35.58 -27.60 4.79
C LEU A 318 -35.27 -26.21 5.36
N GLU A 319 -34.42 -26.16 6.38
CA GLU A 319 -33.97 -24.93 7.01
C GLU A 319 -32.44 -24.80 6.86
N ALA A 320 -31.97 -23.57 6.72
CA ALA A 320 -30.57 -23.21 6.50
C ALA A 320 -30.34 -21.82 7.09
N ILE A 321 -29.10 -21.54 7.48
CA ILE A 321 -28.70 -20.27 8.09
C ILE A 321 -28.23 -19.32 6.99
N ASP A 322 -28.68 -18.07 7.02
CA ASP A 322 -28.18 -17.07 6.08
C ASP A 322 -26.76 -16.62 6.46
N ILE A 323 -25.95 -16.23 5.47
CA ILE A 323 -24.57 -15.80 5.72
C ILE A 323 -24.50 -14.56 6.63
N THR A 324 -25.55 -13.74 6.64
CA THR A 324 -25.68 -12.55 7.49
C THR A 324 -25.96 -12.87 8.96
N GLU A 325 -26.41 -14.08 9.26
CA GLU A 325 -26.66 -14.55 10.63
C GLU A 325 -25.40 -15.14 11.27
N LEU A 326 -24.28 -15.18 10.52
CA LEU A 326 -23.00 -15.70 10.96
C LEU A 326 -22.08 -14.56 11.43
N PRO A 327 -21.20 -14.79 12.43
CA PRO A 327 -20.29 -13.76 12.93
C PRO A 327 -19.31 -13.27 11.85
N ALA A 328 -18.85 -12.01 11.96
CA ALA A 328 -18.01 -11.33 10.95
C ALA A 328 -16.67 -12.03 10.63
N ASN A 329 -16.20 -12.94 11.49
CA ASN A 329 -14.97 -13.71 11.34
C ASN A 329 -15.16 -15.05 10.59
N TRP A 330 -16.35 -15.31 10.04
CA TRP A 330 -16.65 -16.56 9.37
C TRP A 330 -16.27 -16.52 7.87
N SER A 331 -14.99 -16.81 7.58
CA SER A 331 -14.42 -16.92 6.24
C SER A 331 -14.38 -18.38 5.77
N LEU A 332 -15.06 -18.69 4.67
CA LEU A 332 -14.96 -19.97 3.95
C LEU A 332 -13.72 -20.03 3.01
N ARG A 333 -12.94 -18.95 2.90
CA ARG A 333 -11.88 -18.79 1.90
C ARG A 333 -10.51 -19.32 2.32
N ASP A 334 -10.30 -19.58 3.60
CA ASP A 334 -8.96 -19.92 4.12
C ASP A 334 -8.59 -21.41 4.01
N ARG A 335 -9.26 -22.18 3.14
CA ARG A 335 -8.96 -23.61 2.93
C ARG A 335 -7.98 -23.92 1.80
N GLU A 336 -7.55 -22.95 0.99
CA GLU A 336 -6.66 -23.24 -0.16
C GLU A 336 -5.15 -23.33 0.20
N HIS A 337 -4.73 -23.13 1.46
CA HIS A 337 -3.29 -23.16 1.84
C HIS A 337 -2.90 -24.11 2.99
N ALA A 338 -3.72 -25.11 3.31
CA ALA A 338 -3.39 -26.10 4.35
C ALA A 338 -3.20 -27.51 3.77
N THR A 339 -2.03 -27.76 3.17
CA THR A 339 -1.42 -29.10 3.14
C THR A 339 0.05 -28.97 3.49
N ASP A 340 0.49 -29.83 4.41
CA ASP A 340 1.83 -30.01 4.95
C ASP A 340 2.31 -28.95 5.96
N ASP A 341 1.91 -29.11 7.22
CA ASP A 341 2.87 -29.68 8.19
C ASP A 341 2.20 -30.13 9.49
N SER A 342 2.64 -31.27 9.99
CA SER A 342 2.15 -31.91 11.21
C SER A 342 2.97 -31.47 12.42
N GLY A 343 2.33 -30.98 13.50
CA GLY A 343 2.99 -31.00 14.81
C GLY A 343 2.53 -30.02 15.87
N SER A 344 1.75 -30.55 16.83
CA SER A 344 1.62 -30.14 18.24
C SER A 344 0.69 -28.96 18.62
N ALA A 345 -0.29 -29.33 19.44
CA ALA A 345 -1.32 -28.55 20.09
C ALA A 345 -0.86 -27.96 21.43
N THR A 346 -1.51 -26.87 21.89
CA THR A 346 -2.03 -26.63 23.26
C THR A 346 -2.56 -25.18 23.38
N THR A 347 -3.88 -24.94 23.46
CA THR A 347 -4.81 -24.84 24.64
C THR A 347 -5.18 -23.39 24.99
N ALA A 348 -6.50 -23.15 24.95
CA ALA A 348 -7.25 -21.93 25.24
C ALA A 348 -7.51 -21.67 26.75
N THR A 349 -8.06 -20.47 27.06
CA THR A 349 -9.05 -20.09 28.12
C THR A 349 -9.20 -18.55 28.09
N GLU A 350 -10.35 -17.90 27.76
CA GLU A 350 -11.64 -17.75 28.49
C GLU A 350 -11.41 -17.18 29.92
N ASP A 351 -12.07 -16.11 30.42
CA ASP A 351 -13.52 -15.84 30.46
C ASP A 351 -13.86 -14.60 31.36
N SER A 352 -15.14 -14.19 31.33
CA SER A 352 -15.98 -13.52 32.37
C SER A 352 -15.98 -11.97 32.50
N SER A 353 -17.09 -11.24 32.76
CA SER A 353 -18.57 -11.49 32.80
C SER A 353 -19.31 -10.22 33.30
N GLU A 354 -20.58 -10.05 32.89
CA GLU A 354 -21.74 -9.40 33.60
C GLU A 354 -21.70 -7.87 33.85
N GLU A 355 -22.77 -7.05 33.74
CA GLU A 355 -24.23 -7.22 33.94
C GLU A 355 -24.97 -5.94 33.41
N THR A 356 -26.26 -6.03 33.03
CA THR A 356 -27.14 -4.86 32.68
C THR A 356 -28.22 -4.64 33.75
N PRO A 357 -28.81 -3.42 33.87
CA PRO A 357 -30.25 -3.35 33.54
C PRO A 357 -30.81 -2.01 32.99
N GLU A 358 -31.79 -2.16 32.10
CA GLU A 358 -33.04 -1.40 31.88
C GLU A 358 -33.09 0.08 31.37
N THR A 359 -33.64 0.19 30.15
CA THR A 359 -34.63 1.18 29.66
C THR A 359 -34.22 2.66 29.47
N ASN A 360 -33.84 3.01 28.24
CA ASN A 360 -34.51 4.05 27.46
C ASN A 360 -33.97 4.07 26.02
N HIS A 361 -34.86 4.18 25.04
CA HIS A 361 -34.49 4.46 23.66
C HIS A 361 -33.82 5.84 23.57
N ALA A 362 -32.50 5.85 23.52
CA ALA A 362 -31.70 6.91 22.92
C ALA A 362 -30.73 6.24 21.95
N ARG A 363 -30.76 6.68 20.69
CA ARG A 363 -29.70 6.42 19.73
C ARG A 363 -28.40 6.93 20.34
N HIS A 364 -27.49 6.02 20.71
CA HIS A 364 -26.09 6.37 20.92
C HIS A 364 -25.28 5.56 19.92
N GLU A 365 -24.64 6.31 19.05
CA GLU A 365 -23.69 5.92 18.02
C GLU A 365 -22.59 5.06 18.64
N ALA A 366 -22.32 3.90 18.03
CA ALA A 366 -21.06 3.21 18.25
C ALA A 366 -19.96 4.07 17.64
N SER A 367 -18.95 4.41 18.44
CA SER A 367 -17.76 5.18 18.08
C SER A 367 -17.03 4.51 16.93
N GLY A 368 -17.18 5.08 15.74
CA GLY A 368 -16.41 4.73 14.55
C GLY A 368 -14.97 5.22 14.68
N SER A 369 -14.08 4.55 13.95
CA SER A 369 -12.80 5.09 13.50
C SER A 369 -12.96 6.58 13.11
N PRO A 370 -12.01 7.46 13.48
CA PRO A 370 -12.10 8.87 13.15
C PRO A 370 -12.20 9.02 11.63
N SER A 371 -13.33 9.55 11.17
CA SER A 371 -13.58 9.73 9.76
C SER A 371 -12.80 10.93 9.22
N VAL A 372 -12.22 10.77 8.03
CA VAL A 372 -11.29 11.71 7.35
C VAL A 372 -11.73 13.19 7.36
N GLY A 373 -13.01 13.44 7.08
CA GLY A 373 -13.60 14.77 7.12
C GLY A 373 -13.81 15.35 8.53
N ARG A 374 -14.11 14.54 9.57
CA ARG A 374 -14.21 15.02 10.97
C ARG A 374 -12.91 15.67 11.42
N SER A 375 -11.79 14.99 11.15
CA SER A 375 -10.44 15.50 11.42
C SER A 375 -10.15 16.82 10.68
N LEU A 376 -10.49 16.92 9.39
CA LEU A 376 -10.27 18.16 8.63
C LEU A 376 -11.14 19.34 9.08
N PHE A 377 -12.42 19.11 9.41
CA PHE A 377 -13.29 20.18 9.90
C PHE A 377 -12.80 20.71 11.24
N GLN A 378 -12.29 19.83 12.10
CA GLN A 378 -11.67 20.17 13.37
C GLN A 378 -10.40 21.01 13.18
N LEU A 379 -9.54 20.63 12.23
CA LEU A 379 -8.34 21.39 11.86
C LEU A 379 -8.66 22.81 11.36
N MET A 380 -9.64 22.95 10.48
CA MET A 380 -9.99 24.27 9.94
C MET A 380 -10.64 25.18 10.99
N ALA A 381 -11.44 24.62 11.91
CA ALA A 381 -12.00 25.37 13.03
C ALA A 381 -10.88 25.92 13.95
N LEU A 382 -9.79 25.19 14.13
CA LEU A 382 -8.62 25.67 14.88
C LEU A 382 -7.90 26.85 14.20
N GLU A 383 -7.90 26.91 12.86
CA GLU A 383 -7.31 28.04 12.10
C GLU A 383 -8.12 29.34 12.27
N SER A 384 -9.46 29.24 12.30
CA SER A 384 -10.36 30.40 12.27
C SER A 384 -10.83 30.85 13.64
N ASN A 385 -11.18 29.92 14.54
CA ASN A 385 -11.59 30.21 15.91
C ASN A 385 -11.38 29.01 16.85
N PRO A 386 -10.32 28.98 17.68
CA PRO A 386 -10.00 27.86 18.58
C PRO A 386 -11.03 27.62 19.70
N SER A 387 -12.11 28.40 19.75
CA SER A 387 -13.22 28.25 20.70
C SER A 387 -14.52 27.72 20.07
N SER A 388 -14.53 27.42 18.77
CA SER A 388 -15.70 26.88 18.06
C SER A 388 -15.91 25.40 18.40
N GLU A 389 -17.13 25.02 18.78
CA GLU A 389 -17.49 23.63 19.00
C GLU A 389 -17.66 22.90 17.64
N VAL A 390 -17.16 21.65 17.58
CA VAL A 390 -17.16 20.80 16.37
C VAL A 390 -18.58 20.46 15.87
N SER A 391 -19.56 20.48 16.79
CA SER A 391 -20.95 20.11 16.53
C SER A 391 -21.60 20.95 15.40
N ASP A 392 -21.17 22.20 15.22
CA ASP A 392 -21.81 23.11 14.26
C ASP A 392 -21.53 22.74 12.78
N TRP A 393 -20.46 21.97 12.51
CA TRP A 393 -20.09 21.55 11.15
C TRP A 393 -20.90 20.37 10.63
N GLU A 394 -21.36 19.50 11.53
CA GLU A 394 -22.10 18.27 11.22
C GLU A 394 -23.59 18.52 10.96
N GLU A 395 -24.10 19.72 11.27
CA GLU A 395 -25.50 20.06 11.04
C GLU A 395 -25.75 20.48 9.57
N PRO A 396 -26.75 19.88 8.89
CA PRO A 396 -27.19 20.34 7.58
C PRO A 396 -27.93 21.69 7.71
N ASN A 397 -27.74 22.59 6.74
CA ASN A 397 -28.41 23.90 6.73
C ASN A 397 -29.48 23.96 5.61
N PRO A 398 -30.71 23.46 5.86
CA PRO A 398 -31.74 23.36 4.83
C PRO A 398 -32.23 24.71 4.31
N ARG A 399 -32.15 25.77 5.12
CA ARG A 399 -32.51 27.13 4.70
C ARG A 399 -31.52 27.68 3.69
N LEU A 400 -30.23 27.45 3.92
CA LEU A 400 -29.20 27.81 2.95
C LEU A 400 -29.35 26.99 1.66
N SER A 401 -29.58 25.67 1.76
CA SER A 401 -29.82 24.82 0.58
C SER A 401 -31.00 25.32 -0.27
N GLU A 402 -32.12 25.69 0.36
CA GLU A 402 -33.30 26.23 -0.35
C GLU A 402 -33.00 27.58 -1.03
N ASN A 403 -32.28 28.46 -0.34
CA ASN A 403 -31.83 29.74 -0.90
C ASN A 403 -30.87 29.56 -2.08
N LEU A 404 -29.90 28.64 -1.99
CA LEU A 404 -28.95 28.32 -3.05
C LEU A 404 -29.68 27.76 -4.28
N ARG A 405 -30.61 26.81 -4.11
CA ARG A 405 -31.42 26.23 -5.21
C ARG A 405 -32.18 27.31 -5.98
N SER A 406 -32.76 28.29 -5.29
CA SER A 406 -33.49 29.40 -5.94
C SER A 406 -32.62 30.32 -6.80
N ARG A 407 -31.30 30.35 -6.54
CA ARG A 407 -30.31 31.24 -7.19
C ARG A 407 -29.20 30.52 -7.94
N ARG A 408 -29.29 29.20 -8.07
CA ARG A 408 -28.26 28.36 -8.68
C ARG A 408 -27.79 28.87 -10.04
N ARG A 409 -28.72 29.34 -10.89
CA ARG A 409 -28.43 29.86 -12.23
C ARG A 409 -27.64 31.18 -12.20
N GLU A 410 -27.91 32.06 -11.23
CA GLU A 410 -27.17 33.32 -11.01
C GLU A 410 -25.79 33.05 -10.40
N LEU A 411 -25.70 32.13 -9.44
CA LEU A 411 -24.45 31.69 -8.82
C LEU A 411 -23.51 31.07 -9.85
N LEU A 412 -24.02 30.13 -10.67
CA LEU A 412 -23.26 29.55 -11.77
C LEU A 412 -22.76 30.66 -12.68
N ASP A 413 -23.62 31.53 -13.22
CA ASP A 413 -23.24 32.62 -14.16
C ASP A 413 -22.15 33.54 -13.59
N ARG A 414 -22.22 33.90 -12.31
CA ARG A 414 -21.20 34.76 -11.66
C ARG A 414 -19.90 34.03 -11.28
N LEU A 415 -19.94 32.71 -11.10
CA LEU A 415 -18.75 31.85 -10.95
C LEU A 415 -18.01 31.62 -12.29
N HIS A 416 -18.49 32.17 -13.43
CA HIS A 416 -17.85 32.00 -14.75
C HIS A 416 -16.58 32.85 -14.97
N GLY A 417 -16.17 33.73 -14.05
CA GLY A 417 -15.02 34.64 -14.21
C GLY A 417 -13.88 34.43 -13.19
N ASP A 418 -12.71 35.02 -13.46
CA ASP A 418 -11.47 34.89 -12.65
C ASP A 418 -11.52 35.53 -11.23
N GLU A 419 -12.64 36.12 -10.78
CA GLU A 419 -12.64 37.00 -9.59
C GLU A 419 -13.97 37.03 -8.79
N PRO A 420 -14.54 35.90 -8.35
CA PRO A 420 -14.40 35.71 -6.90
C PRO A 420 -14.32 34.27 -6.40
N ASP A 421 -13.65 34.13 -5.26
CA ASP A 421 -13.80 32.97 -4.37
C ASP A 421 -15.27 32.84 -3.95
N MET A 422 -15.77 31.62 -3.80
CA MET A 422 -17.17 31.29 -3.55
C MET A 422 -17.64 31.98 -2.28
N ALA A 423 -16.81 31.99 -1.24
CA ALA A 423 -17.09 32.70 0.01
C ALA A 423 -17.23 34.22 -0.20
N GLY A 424 -16.40 34.81 -1.06
CA GLY A 424 -16.50 36.24 -1.43
C GLY A 424 -17.81 36.53 -2.16
N LEU A 425 -18.17 35.69 -3.13
CA LEU A 425 -19.40 35.80 -3.90
C LEU A 425 -20.66 35.66 -3.02
N LEU A 426 -20.65 34.71 -2.08
CA LEU A 426 -21.76 34.53 -1.12
C LEU A 426 -21.90 35.74 -0.19
N ARG A 427 -20.79 36.31 0.30
CA ARG A 427 -20.81 37.54 1.12
C ARG A 427 -21.31 38.75 0.34
N GLU A 428 -20.93 38.90 -0.93
CA GLU A 428 -21.44 39.97 -1.80
C GLU A 428 -22.95 39.85 -2.02
N LEU A 429 -23.44 38.64 -2.30
CA LEU A 429 -24.87 38.40 -2.50
C LEU A 429 -25.66 38.61 -1.20
N ALA A 430 -25.12 38.19 -0.05
CA ALA A 430 -25.71 38.44 1.26
C ALA A 430 -25.84 39.95 1.56
N ASN A 431 -24.92 40.80 1.09
CA ASN A 431 -25.05 42.26 1.25
C ASN A 431 -26.24 42.84 0.46
N SER A 432 -26.70 42.16 -0.59
CA SER A 432 -27.82 42.60 -1.44
C SER A 432 -29.16 41.94 -1.08
N ASP A 433 -29.16 40.87 -0.28
CA ASP A 433 -30.35 40.12 0.09
C ASP A 433 -30.38 39.70 1.56
N SER A 434 -31.43 40.14 2.25
CA SER A 434 -31.65 39.87 3.66
C SER A 434 -31.96 38.41 3.98
N ASP A 435 -32.61 37.68 3.08
CA ASP A 435 -32.96 36.26 3.34
C ASP A 435 -31.72 35.37 3.26
N LEU A 436 -30.87 35.54 2.24
CA LEU A 436 -29.58 34.85 2.15
C LEU A 436 -28.65 35.23 3.32
N ALA A 437 -28.58 36.52 3.69
CA ALA A 437 -27.78 36.98 4.82
C ALA A 437 -28.20 36.37 6.17
N SER A 438 -29.49 36.06 6.33
CA SER A 438 -30.01 35.40 7.53
C SER A 438 -29.72 33.90 7.58
N SER A 439 -29.45 33.27 6.42
CA SER A 439 -29.12 31.85 6.30
C SER A 439 -27.62 31.54 6.23
N LEU A 440 -26.79 32.56 5.96
CA LEU A 440 -25.35 32.45 5.81
C LEU A 440 -24.66 32.67 7.18
N ASP A 441 -24.51 31.60 7.94
CA ASP A 441 -23.75 31.59 9.19
C ASP A 441 -22.23 31.51 8.94
N HIS A 442 -21.44 31.58 10.02
CA HIS A 442 -19.98 31.48 9.95
C HIS A 442 -19.55 30.14 9.34
N THR A 443 -20.18 29.05 9.76
CA THR A 443 -19.91 27.68 9.30
C THR A 443 -20.13 27.52 7.79
N ALA A 444 -21.19 28.11 7.23
CA ALA A 444 -21.46 28.10 5.79
C ALA A 444 -20.37 28.83 4.98
N VAL A 445 -19.83 29.92 5.51
CA VAL A 445 -18.73 30.67 4.89
C VAL A 445 -17.43 29.85 4.94
N GLU A 446 -17.19 29.11 6.01
CA GLU A 446 -16.03 28.22 6.12
C GLU A 446 -16.16 26.99 5.20
N LYS A 447 -17.35 26.39 5.09
CA LYS A 447 -17.67 25.34 4.10
C LYS A 447 -17.39 25.83 2.66
N ALA A 448 -17.69 27.09 2.35
CA ALA A 448 -17.39 27.67 1.05
C ALA A 448 -15.88 27.86 0.81
N ASN A 449 -15.15 28.35 1.82
CA ASN A 449 -13.69 28.48 1.76
C ASN A 449 -13.00 27.11 1.55
N LEU A 450 -13.53 26.04 2.16
CA LEU A 450 -13.00 24.69 1.99
C LEU A 450 -13.10 24.24 0.54
N VAL A 451 -14.28 24.41 -0.08
CA VAL A 451 -14.47 24.02 -1.48
C VAL A 451 -13.55 24.83 -2.40
N ASP A 452 -13.29 26.09 -2.08
CA ASP A 452 -12.35 26.91 -2.84
C ASP A 452 -10.91 26.36 -2.75
N ARG A 453 -10.47 25.96 -1.56
CA ARG A 453 -9.17 25.32 -1.34
C ARG A 453 -9.08 23.95 -2.03
N LEU A 454 -10.14 23.14 -1.99
CA LEU A 454 -10.16 21.81 -2.64
C LEU A 454 -9.90 21.87 -4.15
N PHE A 455 -10.35 22.95 -4.80
CA PHE A 455 -10.18 23.19 -6.23
C PHE A 455 -9.00 24.12 -6.56
N GLU A 456 -8.23 24.56 -5.56
CA GLU A 456 -7.07 25.42 -5.77
C GLU A 456 -5.94 24.76 -6.59
N PRO A 457 -5.59 23.46 -6.39
CA PRO A 457 -4.56 22.79 -7.19
C PRO A 457 -4.84 22.77 -8.70
N LEU A 458 -6.12 22.86 -9.10
CA LEU A 458 -6.53 22.95 -10.50
C LEU A 458 -6.17 24.29 -11.16
N LYS A 459 -6.03 25.36 -10.38
CA LYS A 459 -5.60 26.68 -10.87
C LYS A 459 -4.13 26.66 -11.27
N THR A 460 -3.30 25.90 -10.55
CA THR A 460 -1.83 25.85 -10.72
C THR A 460 -1.34 24.75 -11.66
N HIS A 461 -2.21 23.84 -12.12
CA HIS A 461 -1.81 22.72 -12.97
C HIS A 461 -1.63 23.15 -14.44
N ASP A 462 -0.38 23.24 -14.90
CA ASP A 462 0.01 23.74 -16.23
C ASP A 462 -0.45 22.85 -17.40
N GLU A 463 -0.71 21.56 -17.16
CA GLU A 463 -1.05 20.56 -18.19
C GLU A 463 -2.55 20.56 -18.60
N LEU A 464 -3.42 21.28 -17.90
CA LEU A 464 -4.87 21.33 -18.21
C LEU A 464 -5.19 22.37 -19.31
N SER A 465 -5.99 21.98 -20.30
CA SER A 465 -6.48 22.93 -21.31
C SER A 465 -7.37 24.00 -20.65
N GLY A 466 -7.30 25.24 -21.14
CA GLY A 466 -8.08 26.35 -20.56
C GLY A 466 -9.59 26.10 -20.57
N SER A 467 -10.09 25.34 -21.56
CA SER A 467 -11.51 24.94 -21.64
C SER A 467 -11.88 23.92 -20.56
N LEU A 468 -11.03 22.92 -20.32
CA LEU A 468 -11.28 21.88 -19.32
C LEU A 468 -11.17 22.44 -17.90
N ARG A 469 -10.16 23.28 -17.65
CA ARG A 469 -9.99 24.02 -16.39
C ARG A 469 -11.25 24.83 -16.06
N HIS A 470 -11.82 25.51 -17.06
CA HIS A 470 -13.05 26.27 -16.90
C HIS A 470 -14.26 25.40 -16.55
N GLN A 471 -14.42 24.23 -17.19
CA GLN A 471 -15.53 23.32 -16.86
C GLN A 471 -15.38 22.75 -15.43
N LEU A 472 -14.19 22.31 -15.03
CA LEU A 472 -13.96 21.75 -13.70
C LEU A 472 -14.25 22.76 -12.57
N GLN A 473 -14.00 24.04 -12.78
CA GLN A 473 -14.33 25.08 -11.79
C GLN A 473 -15.83 25.20 -11.51
N LYS A 474 -16.71 24.83 -12.45
CA LYS A 474 -18.16 24.85 -12.25
C LYS A 474 -18.63 23.83 -11.20
N LEU A 475 -17.84 22.80 -10.94
CA LEU A 475 -18.14 21.78 -9.92
C LEU A 475 -18.10 22.34 -8.49
N ARG A 476 -17.48 23.51 -8.25
CA ARG A 476 -17.44 24.16 -6.93
C ARG A 476 -18.83 24.32 -6.31
N LEU A 477 -19.83 24.74 -7.10
CA LEU A 477 -21.19 24.93 -6.58
C LEU A 477 -21.89 23.59 -6.22
N PRO A 478 -21.95 22.56 -7.10
CA PRO A 478 -22.47 21.26 -6.73
C PRO A 478 -21.78 20.60 -5.52
N VAL A 479 -20.45 20.74 -5.41
CA VAL A 479 -19.71 20.22 -4.24
C VAL A 479 -20.12 20.97 -2.96
N PHE A 480 -20.27 22.29 -3.02
CA PHE A 480 -20.73 23.08 -1.89
C PHE A 480 -22.17 22.75 -1.48
N GLU A 481 -23.08 22.61 -2.44
CA GLU A 481 -24.46 22.19 -2.18
C GLU A 481 -24.51 20.81 -1.50
N THR A 482 -23.69 19.86 -1.97
CA THR A 482 -23.54 18.53 -1.35
C THR A 482 -22.98 18.62 0.06
N LEU A 483 -22.00 19.49 0.32
CA LEU A 483 -21.39 19.69 1.64
C LEU A 483 -22.37 20.33 2.66
N VAL A 484 -23.29 21.18 2.19
CA VAL A 484 -24.33 21.80 3.03
C VAL A 484 -25.48 20.83 3.33
N GLU A 485 -25.82 19.93 2.40
CA GLU A 485 -26.90 18.94 2.56
C GLU A 485 -26.44 17.66 3.28
N THR A 486 -25.24 17.17 2.99
CA THR A 486 -24.63 15.94 3.53
C THR A 486 -23.19 16.21 3.97
N PRO A 487 -22.97 16.72 5.20
CA PRO A 487 -21.63 17.06 5.69
C PRO A 487 -20.64 15.87 5.73
N ASP A 488 -21.15 14.64 5.87
CA ASP A 488 -20.36 13.40 5.83
C ASP A 488 -19.78 13.03 4.45
N PHE A 489 -20.05 13.82 3.42
CA PHE A 489 -19.50 13.63 2.07
C PHE A 489 -17.96 13.49 2.04
N LEU A 490 -17.24 14.23 2.90
CA LEU A 490 -15.77 14.13 2.98
C LEU A 490 -15.30 12.92 3.82
N ASN A 491 -16.18 12.38 4.66
CA ASN A 491 -15.95 11.25 5.55
C ASN A 491 -16.18 9.89 4.89
N ALA A 492 -17.24 9.80 4.09
CA ALA A 492 -17.68 8.56 3.46
C ALA A 492 -16.85 8.29 2.19
N GLY A 493 -15.91 7.35 2.28
CA GLY A 493 -15.06 6.94 1.15
C GLY A 493 -15.85 6.38 -0.04
N ASP A 494 -17.08 5.90 0.20
CA ASP A 494 -18.03 5.35 -0.77
C ASP A 494 -19.11 6.35 -1.20
N HIS A 495 -18.95 7.64 -0.90
CA HIS A 495 -19.94 8.64 -1.28
C HIS A 495 -20.01 8.82 -2.81
N PRO A 496 -21.19 8.74 -3.46
CA PRO A 496 -21.32 8.83 -4.92
C PRO A 496 -20.72 10.12 -5.53
N ALA A 497 -20.92 11.26 -4.88
CA ALA A 497 -20.32 12.53 -5.32
C ALA A 497 -18.78 12.49 -5.29
N ARG A 498 -18.19 11.74 -4.36
CA ARG A 498 -16.74 11.64 -4.18
C ARG A 498 -16.14 10.78 -5.28
N ASP A 499 -16.78 9.64 -5.57
CA ASP A 499 -16.46 8.79 -6.71
C ASP A 499 -16.56 9.54 -8.03
N ILE A 500 -17.60 10.35 -8.23
CA ILE A 500 -17.77 11.15 -9.44
C ILE A 500 -16.62 12.14 -9.61
N ILE A 501 -16.26 12.89 -8.57
CA ILE A 501 -15.15 13.86 -8.62
C ILE A 501 -13.82 13.13 -8.87
N ASN A 502 -13.53 12.06 -8.14
CA ASN A 502 -12.28 11.31 -8.31
C ASN A 502 -12.16 10.70 -9.71
N ASN A 503 -13.22 10.10 -10.25
CA ASN A 503 -13.22 9.54 -11.60
C ASN A 503 -13.12 10.64 -12.68
N LEU A 504 -13.81 11.77 -12.52
CA LEU A 504 -13.67 12.92 -13.42
C LEU A 504 -12.24 13.43 -13.43
N MET A 505 -11.65 13.62 -12.25
CA MET A 505 -10.29 14.10 -12.11
C MET A 505 -9.26 13.12 -12.66
N HIS A 506 -9.46 11.81 -12.46
CA HIS A 506 -8.64 10.76 -13.06
C HIS A 506 -8.63 10.84 -14.60
N ILE A 507 -9.80 11.11 -15.20
CA ILE A 507 -9.92 11.29 -16.66
C ILE A 507 -9.27 12.61 -17.12
N CYS A 508 -9.48 13.70 -16.40
CA CYS A 508 -9.04 15.04 -16.78
C CYS A 508 -7.54 15.28 -16.60
N LEU A 509 -6.94 14.74 -15.53
CA LEU A 509 -5.51 14.88 -15.25
C LEU A 509 -4.65 13.88 -16.04
N ALA A 510 -5.26 12.87 -16.66
CA ALA A 510 -4.55 12.03 -17.59
C ALA A 510 -4.23 12.81 -18.89
N GLU A 511 -2.95 12.98 -19.24
CA GLU A 511 -2.46 13.76 -20.41
C GLU A 511 -3.08 13.44 -21.78
N ARG A 512 -3.84 12.35 -21.91
CA ARG A 512 -4.64 12.07 -23.12
C ARG A 512 -5.95 12.86 -23.17
N ALA A 513 -6.23 13.72 -22.19
CA ALA A 513 -7.34 14.67 -22.19
C ALA A 513 -7.28 15.73 -23.31
N SER A 514 -6.24 15.74 -24.14
CA SER A 514 -6.17 16.54 -25.38
C SER A 514 -7.05 16.02 -26.52
N SER A 515 -7.76 14.90 -26.35
CA SER A 515 -8.80 14.48 -27.29
C SER A 515 -10.02 15.41 -27.16
N LYS A 516 -10.28 16.22 -28.18
CA LYS A 516 -11.50 17.07 -28.26
C LYS A 516 -12.80 16.31 -27.96
N LYS A 517 -12.83 14.99 -28.21
CA LYS A 517 -13.99 14.14 -27.92
C LYS A 517 -14.12 13.85 -26.41
N LEU A 518 -13.00 13.66 -25.71
CA LEU A 518 -12.99 13.48 -24.27
C LEU A 518 -13.33 14.80 -23.56
N GLU A 519 -12.77 15.92 -24.01
CA GLU A 519 -13.12 17.25 -23.49
C GLU A 519 -14.62 17.54 -23.66
N ALA A 520 -15.21 17.22 -24.81
CA ALA A 520 -16.65 17.35 -25.02
C ALA A 520 -17.45 16.44 -24.09
N THR A 521 -17.03 15.18 -23.92
CA THR A 521 -17.72 14.23 -23.04
C THR A 521 -17.66 14.66 -21.57
N VAL A 522 -16.52 15.20 -21.12
CA VAL A 522 -16.38 15.74 -19.77
C VAL A 522 -17.22 17.00 -19.61
N ALA A 523 -17.22 17.91 -20.59
CA ALA A 523 -18.06 19.10 -20.56
C ALA A 523 -19.55 18.74 -20.47
N ASP A 524 -20.02 17.75 -21.24
CA ASP A 524 -21.40 17.26 -21.19
C ASP A 524 -21.75 16.70 -19.80
N ILE A 525 -20.84 15.94 -19.18
CA ILE A 525 -21.05 15.36 -17.83
C ILE A 525 -21.06 16.46 -16.76
N VAL A 526 -20.17 17.45 -16.84
CA VAL A 526 -20.14 18.58 -15.91
C VAL A 526 -21.41 19.42 -16.07
N GLU A 527 -21.88 19.66 -17.29
CA GLU A 527 -23.13 20.39 -17.55
C GLU A 527 -24.33 19.63 -16.94
N GLU A 528 -24.41 18.32 -17.16
CA GLU A 528 -25.40 17.43 -16.55
C GLU A 528 -25.38 17.51 -15.01
N LEU A 529 -24.19 17.48 -14.38
CA LEU A 529 -24.03 17.64 -12.92
C LEU A 529 -24.44 19.03 -12.40
N THR A 530 -24.25 20.08 -13.19
CA THR A 530 -24.68 21.43 -12.81
C THR A 530 -26.18 21.67 -12.95
N GLU A 531 -26.88 20.84 -13.73
CA GLU A 531 -28.34 20.90 -13.92
C GLU A 531 -29.11 19.96 -12.97
N ILE A 532 -28.48 18.88 -12.48
CA ILE A 532 -29.10 17.92 -11.55
C ILE A 532 -29.39 18.57 -10.19
N GLU A 533 -30.65 18.53 -9.73
CA GLU A 533 -30.98 18.79 -8.32
C GLU A 533 -30.31 17.72 -7.46
N VAL A 534 -29.50 18.14 -6.47
CA VAL A 534 -28.55 17.33 -5.66
C VAL A 534 -29.19 16.10 -4.95
N SER A 535 -30.51 15.95 -5.01
CA SER A 535 -31.29 14.91 -4.32
C SER A 535 -31.81 13.76 -5.20
N ASP A 536 -31.27 13.51 -6.42
CA ASP A 536 -31.63 12.33 -7.24
C ASP A 536 -30.53 11.23 -7.21
N PRO A 537 -30.66 10.19 -6.37
CA PRO A 537 -29.68 9.12 -6.23
C PRO A 537 -29.53 8.25 -7.48
N ASP A 538 -30.59 8.10 -8.26
CA ASP A 538 -30.60 7.21 -9.43
C ASP A 538 -29.76 7.82 -10.57
N LEU A 539 -29.89 9.14 -10.77
CA LEU A 539 -29.07 9.88 -11.74
C LEU A 539 -27.59 9.91 -11.34
N MET A 540 -27.28 10.18 -10.07
CA MET A 540 -25.89 10.16 -9.55
C MET A 540 -25.25 8.78 -9.71
N GLY A 541 -26.00 7.70 -9.44
CA GLY A 541 -25.54 6.33 -9.67
C GLY A 541 -25.24 6.04 -11.15
N SER A 542 -26.13 6.48 -12.05
CA SER A 542 -25.94 6.29 -13.51
C SER A 542 -24.73 7.05 -14.06
N LEU A 543 -24.49 8.27 -13.59
CA LEU A 543 -23.33 9.08 -13.95
C LEU A 543 -22.03 8.48 -13.41
N GLY A 544 -22.04 8.01 -12.16
CA GLY A 544 -20.92 7.29 -11.56
C GLY A 544 -20.53 6.06 -12.38
N GLU A 545 -21.50 5.25 -12.79
CA GLU A 545 -21.25 4.06 -13.62
C GLU A 545 -20.71 4.42 -15.01
N ARG A 546 -21.25 5.46 -15.65
CA ARG A 546 -20.77 5.96 -16.95
C ARG A 546 -19.32 6.47 -16.87
N LEU A 547 -18.97 7.22 -15.82
CA LEU A 547 -17.60 7.69 -15.58
C LEU A 547 -16.65 6.52 -15.30
N LYS A 548 -17.06 5.55 -14.49
CA LYS A 548 -16.28 4.35 -14.21
C LYS A 548 -15.98 3.56 -15.49
N GLN A 549 -16.96 3.39 -16.38
CA GLN A 549 -16.74 2.76 -17.68
C GLN A 549 -15.75 3.55 -18.56
N LEU A 550 -15.71 4.88 -18.47
CA LEU A 550 -14.74 5.70 -19.20
C LEU A 550 -13.32 5.53 -18.64
N VAL A 551 -13.16 5.53 -17.31
CA VAL A 551 -11.89 5.23 -16.64
C VAL A 551 -11.40 3.84 -17.03
N GLU A 552 -12.24 2.81 -16.91
CA GLU A 552 -11.88 1.43 -17.29
C GLU A 552 -11.46 1.33 -18.76
N ARG A 553 -12.16 2.01 -19.68
CA ARG A 553 -11.77 2.04 -21.11
C ARG A 553 -10.41 2.69 -21.33
N GLN A 554 -10.10 3.74 -20.58
CA GLN A 554 -8.82 4.44 -20.64
C GLN A 554 -7.68 3.57 -20.13
N ASP A 555 -7.86 2.92 -18.97
CA ASP A 555 -6.88 2.01 -18.37
C ASP A 555 -6.62 0.79 -19.26
N GLN A 556 -7.68 0.24 -19.85
CA GLN A 556 -7.58 -0.85 -20.83
C GLN A 556 -6.82 -0.43 -22.09
N SER A 557 -6.97 0.82 -22.55
CA SER A 557 -6.18 1.35 -23.67
C SER A 557 -4.68 1.45 -23.32
N PHE A 558 -4.36 1.87 -22.09
CA PHE A 558 -2.99 1.90 -21.58
C PHE A 558 -2.38 0.50 -21.50
N LEU A 559 -3.09 -0.47 -20.89
CA LEU A 559 -2.65 -1.85 -20.76
C LEU A 559 -2.38 -2.50 -22.11
N ARG A 560 -3.28 -2.33 -23.10
CA ARG A 560 -3.08 -2.86 -24.46
C ARG A 560 -1.85 -2.26 -25.15
N ASN A 561 -1.57 -0.97 -24.95
CA ASN A 561 -0.38 -0.34 -25.50
C ASN A 561 0.90 -0.85 -24.81
N SER A 562 0.85 -1.02 -23.48
CA SER A 562 1.90 -1.59 -22.67
C SER A 562 2.25 -3.02 -23.12
N GLU A 563 1.24 -3.90 -23.24
CA GLU A 563 1.42 -5.27 -23.74
C GLU A 563 2.00 -5.33 -25.15
N ARG A 564 1.54 -4.44 -26.05
CA ARG A 564 2.06 -4.38 -27.42
C ARG A 564 3.55 -4.04 -27.41
N LEU A 565 3.97 -3.11 -26.55
CA LEU A 565 5.37 -2.72 -26.44
C LEU A 565 6.20 -3.85 -25.80
N ALA A 566 5.71 -4.46 -24.72
CA ALA A 566 6.35 -5.60 -24.07
C ALA A 566 6.58 -6.75 -25.06
N LYS A 567 5.55 -7.16 -25.82
CA LYS A 567 5.68 -8.21 -26.86
C LYS A 567 6.67 -7.82 -27.97
N THR A 568 6.73 -6.54 -28.33
CA THR A 568 7.69 -6.05 -29.33
C THR A 568 9.12 -6.12 -28.81
N LEU A 569 9.35 -5.77 -27.55
CA LEU A 569 10.65 -5.82 -26.90
C LEU A 569 11.10 -7.26 -26.66
N GLU A 570 10.21 -8.13 -26.18
CA GLU A 570 10.45 -9.56 -26.02
C GLU A 570 10.82 -10.21 -27.36
N GLY A 571 10.10 -9.87 -28.45
CA GLY A 571 10.42 -10.34 -29.79
C GLY A 571 11.80 -9.87 -30.28
N LYS A 572 12.17 -8.61 -30.01
CA LYS A 572 13.52 -8.09 -30.33
C LYS A 572 14.62 -8.79 -29.53
N GLU A 573 14.39 -9.03 -28.24
CA GLU A 573 15.38 -9.67 -27.37
C GLU A 573 15.55 -11.15 -27.70
N ARG A 574 14.45 -11.86 -27.93
CA ARG A 574 14.48 -13.26 -28.39
C ARG A 574 15.23 -13.40 -29.72
N LEU A 575 15.08 -12.43 -30.63
CA LEU A 575 15.85 -12.38 -31.87
C LEU A 575 17.35 -12.14 -31.59
N ARG A 576 17.69 -11.23 -30.67
CA ARG A 576 19.07 -10.93 -30.27
C ARG A 576 19.77 -12.16 -29.66
N LEU A 577 19.13 -12.82 -28.70
CA LEU A 577 19.64 -14.03 -28.05
C LEU A 577 19.81 -15.18 -29.04
N THR A 578 18.80 -15.44 -29.87
CA THR A 578 18.90 -16.49 -30.91
C THR A 578 20.02 -16.19 -31.90
N ARG A 579 20.23 -14.91 -32.25
CA ARG A 579 21.34 -14.52 -33.12
C ARG A 579 22.71 -14.73 -32.46
N LYS A 580 22.81 -14.45 -31.16
CA LYS A 580 24.02 -14.72 -30.37
C LYS A 580 24.32 -16.22 -30.32
N GLU A 581 23.32 -17.06 -30.06
CA GLU A 581 23.47 -18.52 -30.04
C GLU A 581 23.87 -19.07 -31.42
N ALA A 582 23.23 -18.61 -32.50
CA ALA A 582 23.59 -18.98 -33.87
C ALA A 582 25.05 -18.62 -34.19
N ARG A 583 25.49 -17.41 -33.79
CA ARG A 583 26.88 -16.97 -33.96
C ARG A 583 27.85 -17.78 -33.12
N GLN A 584 27.52 -18.14 -31.87
CA GLN A 584 28.35 -19.03 -31.05
C GLN A 584 28.56 -20.40 -31.72
N ARG A 585 27.51 -20.99 -32.29
CA ARG A 585 27.63 -22.24 -33.05
C ARG A 585 28.45 -22.07 -34.32
N LEU A 586 28.27 -20.99 -35.08
CA LEU A 586 29.11 -20.68 -36.23
C LEU A 586 30.58 -20.45 -35.84
N ASN A 587 30.84 -19.77 -34.72
CA ASN A 587 32.18 -19.57 -34.19
C ASN A 587 32.85 -20.90 -33.78
N SER A 588 32.10 -21.88 -33.28
CA SER A 588 32.67 -23.22 -33.01
C SER A 588 33.22 -23.91 -34.27
N LEU A 589 32.68 -23.56 -35.45
CA LEU A 589 33.10 -24.11 -36.75
C LEU A 589 34.20 -23.27 -37.42
N LEU A 590 34.12 -21.94 -37.30
CA LEU A 590 34.86 -20.98 -38.11
C LEU A 590 35.97 -20.22 -37.36
N SER A 591 35.91 -20.13 -36.03
CA SER A 591 36.88 -19.34 -35.25
C SER A 591 38.28 -19.96 -35.26
N ASN A 592 39.32 -19.11 -35.23
CA ASN A 592 40.73 -19.47 -35.21
C ASN A 592 41.15 -20.44 -36.35
N ARG A 593 40.54 -20.30 -37.53
CA ARG A 593 40.78 -21.15 -38.70
C ARG A 593 40.89 -20.33 -39.98
N GLN A 594 41.45 -20.94 -41.03
CA GLN A 594 41.36 -20.38 -42.39
C GLN A 594 40.00 -20.73 -43.00
N VAL A 595 39.19 -19.70 -43.26
CA VAL A 595 37.84 -19.83 -43.80
C VAL A 595 37.81 -19.31 -45.24
N PRO A 596 37.24 -20.05 -46.21
CA PRO A 596 37.04 -19.57 -47.57
C PRO A 596 36.16 -18.31 -47.61
N LYS A 597 36.60 -17.26 -48.32
CA LYS A 597 35.85 -16.00 -48.44
C LYS A 597 34.44 -16.19 -49.00
N ILE A 598 34.24 -17.20 -49.85
CA ILE A 598 32.93 -17.54 -50.40
C ILE A 598 31.94 -18.00 -49.31
N LEU A 599 32.42 -18.72 -48.28
CA LEU A 599 31.59 -19.19 -47.17
C LEU A 599 31.08 -18.02 -46.33
N ILE A 600 31.95 -17.04 -46.04
CA ILE A 600 31.57 -15.80 -45.35
C ILE A 600 30.50 -15.03 -46.14
N ARG A 601 30.65 -14.96 -47.48
CA ARG A 601 29.67 -14.31 -48.36
C ARG A 601 28.33 -15.04 -48.41
N ILE A 602 28.30 -16.37 -48.31
CA ILE A 602 27.06 -17.17 -48.21
C ILE A 602 26.35 -16.87 -46.89
N LEU A 603 27.09 -16.83 -45.78
CA LEU A 603 26.54 -16.49 -44.47
C LEU A 603 25.92 -15.08 -44.47
N GLN A 604 26.63 -14.10 -45.06
CA GLN A 604 26.15 -12.72 -45.22
C GLN A 604 25.02 -12.55 -46.24
N ALA A 605 24.91 -13.45 -47.23
CA ALA A 605 23.86 -13.41 -48.25
C ALA A 605 22.48 -13.86 -47.76
N GLY A 606 22.39 -14.39 -46.52
CA GLY A 606 21.15 -14.76 -45.86
C GLY A 606 21.18 -16.09 -45.13
N TRP A 607 22.27 -16.87 -45.21
CA TRP A 607 22.35 -18.17 -44.51
C TRP A 607 22.37 -18.01 -42.98
N GLU A 608 23.06 -16.98 -42.45
CA GLU A 608 23.01 -16.66 -41.00
C GLU A 608 21.57 -16.34 -40.56
N GLN A 609 20.83 -15.56 -41.36
CA GLN A 609 19.44 -15.21 -41.06
C GLN A 609 18.52 -16.45 -41.10
N LEU A 610 18.78 -17.38 -42.02
CA LEU A 610 18.03 -18.61 -42.15
C LEU A 610 18.24 -19.52 -40.92
N ILE A 611 19.49 -19.66 -40.45
CA ILE A 611 19.79 -20.38 -39.19
C ILE A 611 19.05 -19.73 -38.00
N VAL A 612 19.11 -18.41 -37.87
CA VAL A 612 18.44 -17.67 -36.78
C VAL A 612 16.91 -17.85 -36.83
N LEU A 613 16.30 -17.77 -38.01
CA LEU A 613 14.85 -17.97 -38.18
C LEU A 613 14.43 -19.41 -37.89
N THR A 614 15.22 -20.39 -38.31
CA THR A 614 14.97 -21.82 -38.02
C THR A 614 15.09 -22.11 -36.54
N MET A 615 16.12 -21.58 -35.86
CA MET A 615 16.27 -21.68 -34.41
C MET A 615 15.08 -21.04 -33.66
N LEU A 616 14.60 -19.88 -34.11
CA LEU A 616 13.42 -19.22 -33.53
C LEU A 616 12.13 -20.04 -33.68
N ARG A 617 11.96 -20.72 -34.82
CA ARG A 617 10.74 -21.46 -35.17
C ARG A 617 10.70 -22.87 -34.59
N GLU A 618 11.81 -23.59 -34.65
CA GLU A 618 11.89 -25.03 -34.36
C GLU A 618 12.76 -25.38 -33.15
N GLY A 619 13.47 -24.39 -32.60
CA GLY A 619 14.41 -24.58 -31.50
C GLY A 619 15.85 -24.83 -31.96
N PRO A 620 16.86 -24.56 -31.12
CA PRO A 620 18.27 -24.69 -31.46
C PRO A 620 18.77 -26.14 -31.59
N GLU A 621 18.02 -27.10 -31.05
CA GLU A 621 18.29 -28.55 -31.17
C GLU A 621 17.48 -29.21 -32.30
N SER A 622 16.80 -28.42 -33.14
CA SER A 622 16.03 -29.00 -34.24
C SER A 622 16.96 -29.67 -35.25
N ARG A 623 16.54 -30.82 -35.77
CA ARG A 623 17.27 -31.52 -36.85
C ARG A 623 17.52 -30.62 -38.05
N HIS A 624 16.59 -29.74 -38.36
CA HIS A 624 16.73 -28.81 -39.47
C HIS A 624 17.79 -27.73 -39.20
N CYS A 625 17.94 -27.29 -37.95
CA CYS A 625 19.02 -26.39 -37.56
C CYS A 625 20.39 -27.08 -37.65
N GLU A 626 20.49 -28.34 -37.22
CA GLU A 626 21.71 -29.15 -37.39
C GLU A 626 22.05 -29.34 -38.87
N GLU A 627 21.08 -29.69 -39.72
CA GLU A 627 21.27 -29.80 -41.17
C GLU A 627 21.86 -28.53 -41.79
N LEU A 628 21.39 -27.34 -41.37
CA LEU A 628 21.89 -26.05 -41.88
C LEU A 628 23.32 -25.73 -41.42
N LEU A 629 23.70 -26.16 -40.21
CA LEU A 629 25.05 -26.02 -39.67
C LEU A 629 26.02 -27.05 -40.28
N ASP A 630 25.55 -28.27 -40.54
CA ASP A 630 26.31 -29.33 -41.20
C ASP A 630 26.71 -28.94 -42.62
N VAL A 631 25.83 -28.25 -43.36
CA VAL A 631 26.18 -27.68 -44.67
C VAL A 631 27.35 -26.68 -44.56
N VAL A 632 27.38 -25.85 -43.51
CA VAL A 632 28.50 -24.90 -43.29
C VAL A 632 29.79 -25.66 -42.97
N ALA A 633 29.72 -26.71 -42.14
CA ALA A 633 30.86 -27.56 -41.82
C ALA A 633 31.40 -28.32 -43.04
N GLN A 634 30.51 -28.86 -43.87
CA GLN A 634 30.84 -29.63 -45.07
C GLN A 634 31.44 -28.73 -46.16
N LEU A 635 30.89 -27.52 -46.37
CA LEU A 635 31.48 -26.54 -47.27
C LEU A 635 32.86 -26.06 -46.78
N GLN A 636 33.03 -25.86 -45.48
CA GLN A 636 34.33 -25.52 -44.90
C GLN A 636 35.36 -26.64 -45.16
N ALA A 637 34.96 -27.91 -45.02
CA ALA A 637 35.83 -29.06 -45.30
C ALA A 637 36.19 -29.18 -46.79
N TRP A 638 35.21 -29.06 -47.69
CA TRP A 638 35.42 -29.21 -49.14
C TRP A 638 36.23 -28.08 -49.79
N LEU A 639 36.18 -26.88 -49.22
CA LEU A 639 36.80 -25.68 -49.77
C LEU A 639 38.10 -25.28 -49.05
N SER A 640 38.48 -25.98 -47.97
CA SER A 640 39.72 -25.73 -47.25
C SER A 640 40.93 -26.35 -47.98
N PRO A 641 42.03 -25.60 -48.18
CA PRO A 641 43.21 -26.10 -48.87
C PRO A 641 44.02 -27.16 -48.08
N ALA A 642 43.70 -27.41 -46.81
CA ALA A 642 44.47 -28.27 -45.91
C ALA A 642 44.02 -29.75 -45.86
N ASP A 643 42.79 -30.09 -46.30
CA ASP A 643 42.18 -31.43 -46.14
C ASP A 643 41.88 -32.11 -47.49
N THR A 644 42.88 -32.26 -48.35
CA THR A 644 42.74 -33.03 -49.60
C THR A 644 42.97 -34.53 -49.38
N SER A 645 42.06 -35.18 -48.65
CA SER A 645 41.91 -36.64 -48.70
C SER A 645 41.25 -37.06 -50.02
N GLU A 646 41.66 -38.18 -50.63
CA GLU A 646 40.99 -38.75 -51.81
C GLU A 646 39.50 -39.02 -51.55
N GLU A 647 39.11 -39.30 -50.30
CA GLU A 647 37.72 -39.52 -49.89
C GLU A 647 36.88 -38.24 -49.97
N LEU A 648 37.41 -37.09 -49.52
CA LEU A 648 36.73 -35.79 -49.57
C LEU A 648 36.57 -35.27 -51.00
N ALA A 649 37.54 -35.53 -51.87
CA ALA A 649 37.45 -35.19 -53.29
C ALA A 649 36.35 -36.01 -54.00
N PHE A 650 36.20 -37.29 -53.63
CA PHE A 650 35.16 -38.17 -54.15
C PHE A 650 33.76 -37.77 -53.66
N GLU A 651 33.60 -37.45 -52.36
CA GLU A 651 32.35 -36.92 -51.80
C GLU A 651 31.96 -35.60 -52.48
N ARG A 652 32.91 -34.70 -52.71
CA ARG A 652 32.67 -33.43 -53.41
C ARG A 652 32.16 -33.64 -54.84
N GLU A 653 32.68 -34.61 -55.59
CA GLU A 653 32.18 -34.92 -56.95
C GLU A 653 30.77 -35.53 -56.94
N LEU A 654 30.42 -36.31 -55.92
CA LEU A 654 29.13 -37.00 -55.84
C LEU A 654 28.01 -36.08 -55.33
N GLU A 655 28.29 -35.25 -54.31
CA GLU A 655 27.27 -34.54 -53.53
C GLU A 655 27.14 -33.04 -53.86
N SER A 656 28.12 -32.42 -54.54
CA SER A 656 28.12 -30.99 -54.86
C SER A 656 26.87 -30.51 -55.60
N SER A 657 26.38 -31.30 -56.57
CA SER A 657 25.19 -30.95 -57.35
C SER A 657 23.90 -30.93 -56.51
N VAL A 658 23.79 -31.82 -55.53
CA VAL A 658 22.63 -31.92 -54.63
C VAL A 658 22.70 -30.82 -53.57
N MET A 659 23.89 -30.57 -53.03
CA MET A 659 24.13 -29.52 -52.04
C MET A 659 23.89 -28.12 -52.62
N LEU A 660 24.33 -27.86 -53.86
CA LEU A 660 24.05 -26.59 -54.55
C LEU A 660 22.55 -26.33 -54.76
N GLN A 661 21.80 -27.37 -55.16
CA GLN A 661 20.33 -27.25 -55.31
C GLN A 661 19.64 -27.00 -53.96
N PHE A 662 20.12 -27.62 -52.89
CA PHE A 662 19.62 -27.40 -51.54
C PHE A 662 19.89 -25.96 -51.08
N ILE A 663 21.13 -25.48 -51.17
CA ILE A 663 21.51 -24.12 -50.76
C ILE A 663 20.73 -23.07 -51.57
N GLU A 664 20.59 -23.26 -52.88
CA GLU A 664 19.85 -22.34 -53.75
C GLU A 664 18.35 -22.27 -53.37
N ARG A 665 17.75 -23.41 -53.00
CA ARG A 665 16.34 -23.49 -52.57
C ARG A 665 16.13 -22.77 -51.23
N GLU A 666 17.00 -23.02 -50.25
CA GLU A 666 16.86 -22.44 -48.91
C GLU A 666 17.15 -20.93 -48.93
N LEU A 667 18.21 -20.47 -49.62
CA LEU A 667 18.51 -19.03 -49.73
C LEU A 667 17.43 -18.23 -50.47
N LYS A 668 16.74 -18.82 -51.46
CA LYS A 668 15.58 -18.19 -52.12
C LYS A 668 14.40 -17.99 -51.18
N THR A 669 14.33 -18.75 -50.09
CA THR A 669 13.24 -18.70 -49.12
C THR A 669 13.45 -17.58 -48.09
N ALA A 670 14.71 -17.24 -47.77
CA ALA A 670 15.04 -16.26 -46.72
C ALA A 670 15.63 -14.92 -47.22
N GLY A 671 16.20 -14.84 -48.44
CA GLY A 671 17.00 -13.69 -48.89
C GLY A 671 16.50 -12.92 -50.14
N GLU A 672 17.07 -11.73 -50.37
CA GLU A 672 16.91 -11.00 -51.64
C GLU A 672 17.58 -11.75 -52.80
N VAL A 673 16.80 -12.24 -53.77
CA VAL A 673 17.26 -13.04 -54.93
C VAL A 673 18.45 -12.39 -55.67
N SER A 674 18.54 -11.06 -55.66
CA SER A 674 19.60 -10.26 -56.29
C SER A 674 21.00 -10.49 -55.70
N ARG A 675 21.10 -10.79 -54.39
CA ARG A 675 22.39 -10.99 -53.69
C ARG A 675 22.86 -12.45 -53.74
N VAL A 676 21.92 -13.38 -53.86
CA VAL A 676 22.16 -14.83 -53.80
C VAL A 676 22.77 -15.37 -55.10
N ARG A 677 22.26 -14.95 -56.26
CA ARG A 677 22.66 -15.49 -57.58
C ARG A 677 24.16 -15.40 -57.90
N PRO A 678 24.84 -14.25 -57.73
CA PRO A 678 26.28 -14.17 -58.00
C PRO A 678 27.13 -14.99 -57.03
N VAL A 679 26.66 -15.22 -55.80
CA VAL A 679 27.38 -16.03 -54.80
C VAL A 679 27.25 -17.53 -55.09
N ILE A 680 26.06 -17.97 -55.55
CA ILE A 680 25.84 -19.36 -55.98
C ILE A 680 26.61 -19.68 -57.27
N ASP A 681 26.62 -18.75 -58.24
CA ASP A 681 27.37 -18.94 -59.50
C ASP A 681 28.88 -19.08 -59.23
N GLU A 682 29.42 -18.30 -58.28
CA GLU A 682 30.82 -18.37 -57.83
C GLU A 682 31.11 -19.69 -57.09
N LEU A 683 30.22 -20.13 -56.20
CA LEU A 683 30.33 -21.42 -55.50
C LEU A 683 30.29 -22.61 -56.49
N SER A 684 29.39 -22.59 -57.47
CA SER A 684 29.30 -23.61 -58.53
C SER A 684 30.60 -23.66 -59.34
N GLY A 685 31.15 -22.51 -59.72
CA GLY A 685 32.42 -22.43 -60.44
C GLY A 685 33.60 -23.02 -59.67
N ILE A 686 33.66 -22.80 -58.35
CA ILE A 686 34.72 -23.35 -57.49
C ILE A 686 34.55 -24.87 -57.31
N LEU A 687 33.32 -25.36 -57.09
CA LEU A 687 33.03 -26.78 -56.92
C LEU A 687 33.23 -27.60 -58.21
N GLU A 688 33.00 -27.01 -59.38
CA GLU A 688 33.27 -27.60 -60.71
C GLU A 688 34.75 -27.57 -61.13
N GLY A 689 35.63 -26.98 -60.31
CA GLY A 689 37.08 -26.99 -60.54
C GLY A 689 37.64 -25.81 -61.35
N ASN A 690 36.89 -24.71 -61.51
CA ASN A 690 37.31 -23.52 -62.26
C ASN A 690 38.05 -22.45 -61.43
N GLY A 691 38.56 -22.80 -60.24
CA GLY A 691 39.41 -21.92 -59.42
C GLY A 691 39.62 -22.43 -57.99
N GLU A 692 40.71 -22.01 -57.33
CA GLU A 692 40.93 -22.27 -55.90
C GLU A 692 40.18 -21.24 -55.05
N ALA A 693 39.57 -21.67 -53.94
CA ALA A 693 38.88 -20.79 -53.02
C ALA A 693 39.89 -19.93 -52.23
N GLU A 694 39.79 -18.61 -52.34
CA GLU A 694 40.63 -17.69 -51.56
C GLU A 694 40.22 -17.75 -50.07
N THR A 695 41.17 -17.99 -49.17
CA THR A 695 40.94 -18.12 -47.72
C THR A 695 41.32 -16.85 -46.96
N THR A 696 40.65 -16.63 -45.82
CA THR A 696 40.94 -15.56 -44.85
C THR A 696 40.97 -16.14 -43.45
N TRP A 697 41.88 -15.63 -42.61
CA TRP A 697 41.89 -15.97 -41.19
C TRP A 697 40.74 -15.26 -40.47
N VAL A 698 39.93 -16.00 -39.72
CA VAL A 698 38.80 -15.47 -38.94
C VAL A 698 39.06 -15.77 -37.46
N ASP A 699 39.33 -14.71 -36.67
CA ASP A 699 39.47 -14.84 -35.22
C ASP A 699 38.10 -15.13 -34.58
N GLU A 700 37.09 -14.33 -34.94
CA GLU A 700 35.68 -14.51 -34.55
C GLU A 700 34.77 -14.07 -35.72
N TYR A 701 33.72 -14.83 -35.99
CA TYR A 701 32.71 -14.56 -37.01
C TYR A 701 31.56 -13.72 -36.42
N GLY A 702 31.41 -12.49 -36.92
CA GLY A 702 30.38 -11.52 -36.50
C GLY A 702 30.99 -10.29 -35.81
N ASP A 703 30.16 -9.26 -35.57
CA ASP A 703 30.58 -8.15 -34.71
C ASP A 703 30.69 -8.64 -33.27
N ALA A 704 31.73 -8.20 -32.55
CA ALA A 704 31.82 -8.41 -31.11
C ALA A 704 30.60 -7.76 -30.46
N ASP A 705 29.79 -8.56 -29.75
CA ASP A 705 28.69 -8.02 -28.94
C ASP A 705 29.29 -6.98 -27.98
N GLU A 706 28.64 -5.82 -27.83
CA GLU A 706 28.97 -4.89 -26.75
C GLU A 706 28.91 -5.66 -25.44
N ALA A 707 30.08 -5.88 -24.82
CA ALA A 707 30.14 -6.56 -23.54
C ALA A 707 29.29 -5.76 -22.54
N PRO A 708 28.39 -6.41 -21.78
CA PRO A 708 27.65 -5.70 -20.74
C PRO A 708 28.66 -5.04 -19.80
N VAL A 709 28.43 -3.76 -19.50
CA VAL A 709 29.25 -3.03 -18.54
C VAL A 709 29.16 -3.80 -17.20
N PRO A 710 30.26 -4.33 -16.66
CA PRO A 710 30.20 -5.07 -15.41
C PRO A 710 29.79 -4.13 -14.28
N LEU A 711 29.00 -4.65 -13.33
CA LEU A 711 28.73 -3.94 -12.09
C LEU A 711 30.05 -3.71 -11.34
N PRO A 712 30.23 -2.56 -10.66
CA PRO A 712 31.28 -2.41 -9.67
C PRO A 712 31.18 -3.56 -8.65
N PRO A 713 32.30 -4.19 -8.25
CA PRO A 713 32.28 -5.36 -7.36
C PRO A 713 31.67 -5.06 -5.98
N GLU A 714 31.60 -3.79 -5.58
CA GLU A 714 30.95 -3.33 -4.35
C GLU A 714 29.42 -3.42 -4.42
N LEU A 715 28.83 -3.44 -5.63
CA LEU A 715 27.38 -3.41 -5.85
C LEU A 715 26.79 -4.77 -6.26
N GLU A 716 27.60 -5.77 -6.63
CA GLU A 716 27.11 -7.10 -7.09
C GLU A 716 26.27 -7.83 -6.03
N ASP A 717 26.70 -7.76 -4.76
CA ASP A 717 26.01 -8.36 -3.60
C ASP A 717 25.27 -7.31 -2.74
N SER A 718 25.00 -6.13 -3.32
CA SER A 718 24.32 -5.05 -2.59
C SER A 718 22.81 -5.27 -2.50
N ARG A 719 22.18 -4.67 -1.47
CA ARG A 719 20.72 -4.63 -1.36
C ARG A 719 20.04 -4.02 -2.59
N TRP A 720 20.70 -3.06 -3.26
CA TRP A 720 20.21 -2.42 -4.47
C TRP A 720 20.14 -3.38 -5.66
N ALA A 721 21.10 -4.31 -5.77
CA ALA A 721 21.06 -5.37 -6.76
C ALA A 721 19.92 -6.36 -6.50
N SER A 722 19.67 -6.73 -5.23
CA SER A 722 18.50 -7.54 -4.86
C SER A 722 17.19 -6.79 -5.18
N ARG A 723 17.14 -5.48 -4.93
CA ARG A 723 15.95 -4.66 -5.19
C ARG A 723 15.62 -4.52 -6.67
N ALA A 724 16.64 -4.33 -7.50
CA ALA A 724 16.50 -4.34 -8.94
C ALA A 724 16.03 -5.71 -9.48
N LYS A 725 16.23 -6.82 -8.75
CA LYS A 725 15.73 -8.15 -9.13
C LYS A 725 14.29 -8.41 -8.67
N GLU A 726 13.90 -7.85 -7.53
CA GLU A 726 12.55 -8.02 -6.99
C GLU A 726 11.48 -7.22 -7.74
N ILE A 727 11.88 -6.18 -8.48
CA ILE A 727 10.94 -5.37 -9.25
C ILE A 727 10.23 -6.21 -10.32
N SER A 728 8.91 -6.12 -10.34
CA SER A 728 8.04 -6.87 -11.24
C SER A 728 7.36 -5.96 -12.26
N VAL A 729 7.02 -6.50 -13.43
CA VAL A 729 6.28 -5.76 -14.45
C VAL A 729 4.96 -5.26 -13.85
N GLY A 730 4.73 -3.96 -13.93
CA GLY A 730 3.60 -3.29 -13.31
C GLY A 730 3.97 -2.36 -12.15
N ASP A 731 5.14 -2.55 -11.54
CA ASP A 731 5.61 -1.75 -10.40
C ASP A 731 5.95 -0.31 -10.80
N TRP A 732 5.80 0.61 -9.86
CA TRP A 732 6.10 2.03 -10.03
C TRP A 732 7.48 2.38 -9.47
N VAL A 733 8.22 3.17 -10.22
CA VAL A 733 9.53 3.71 -9.86
C VAL A 733 9.53 5.21 -10.12
N GLU A 734 9.88 6.01 -9.13
CA GLU A 734 10.21 7.41 -9.36
C GLU A 734 11.69 7.52 -9.72
N VAL A 735 11.99 8.19 -10.82
CA VAL A 735 13.36 8.37 -11.32
C VAL A 735 13.63 9.86 -11.53
N ARG A 736 14.72 10.33 -10.94
CA ARG A 736 15.28 11.66 -11.20
C ARG A 736 16.04 11.63 -12.52
N LEU A 737 15.54 12.40 -13.48
CA LEU A 737 16.17 12.58 -14.78
C LEU A 737 17.34 13.55 -14.69
N ASP A 738 18.24 13.52 -15.68
CA ASP A 738 19.39 14.42 -15.79
C ASP A 738 19.00 15.92 -15.84
N THR A 739 17.72 16.20 -16.15
CA THR A 739 17.13 17.55 -16.12
C THR A 739 16.86 18.05 -14.69
N GLY A 740 17.03 17.21 -13.67
CA GLY A 740 16.65 17.46 -12.28
C GLY A 740 15.17 17.15 -11.96
N GLU A 741 14.37 16.87 -12.99
CA GLU A 741 12.94 16.54 -12.87
C GLU A 741 12.78 15.10 -12.36
N THR A 742 11.92 14.88 -11.36
CA THR A 742 11.56 13.53 -10.89
C THR A 742 10.32 13.06 -11.62
N ARG A 743 10.37 11.87 -12.22
CA ARG A 743 9.23 11.28 -12.91
C ARG A 743 8.86 9.93 -12.34
N ARG A 744 7.58 9.74 -12.07
CA ARG A 744 6.99 8.43 -11.80
C ARG A 744 6.87 7.67 -13.11
N LEU A 745 7.42 6.47 -13.16
CA LEU A 745 7.41 5.58 -14.32
C LEU A 745 6.97 4.17 -13.87
N ARG A 746 6.35 3.43 -14.76
CA ARG A 746 5.89 2.06 -14.56
C ARG A 746 6.77 1.11 -15.33
N LEU A 747 7.23 0.05 -14.68
CA LEU A 747 8.00 -1.00 -15.35
C LEU A 747 7.07 -1.78 -16.27
N VAL A 748 7.40 -1.82 -17.57
CA VAL A 748 6.61 -2.54 -18.58
C VAL A 748 7.31 -3.80 -19.06
N TRP A 749 8.64 -3.81 -18.99
CA TRP A 749 9.44 -4.96 -19.38
C TRP A 749 10.78 -4.93 -18.68
N GLY A 750 11.16 -6.06 -18.09
CA GLY A 750 12.44 -6.31 -17.45
C GLY A 750 12.62 -7.81 -17.25
N SER A 751 13.84 -8.31 -17.34
CA SER A 751 14.16 -9.73 -17.12
C SER A 751 15.58 -9.87 -16.60
N GLU A 752 15.80 -10.90 -15.76
CA GLU A 752 17.13 -11.30 -15.27
C GLU A 752 18.13 -11.54 -16.41
N ASP A 753 17.66 -12.03 -17.55
CA ASP A 753 18.50 -12.38 -18.71
C ASP A 753 18.78 -11.21 -19.66
N SER A 754 17.90 -10.19 -19.67
CA SER A 754 17.98 -9.09 -20.65
C SER A 754 18.90 -7.95 -20.21
N LEU A 755 19.31 -7.92 -18.93
CA LEU A 755 20.11 -6.85 -18.31
C LEU A 755 19.55 -5.45 -18.62
N ARG A 756 18.24 -5.31 -18.84
CA ARG A 756 17.61 -4.06 -19.26
C ARG A 756 16.19 -3.95 -18.74
N PHE A 757 15.88 -2.78 -18.19
CA PHE A 757 14.55 -2.40 -17.72
C PHE A 757 14.00 -1.30 -18.62
N VAL A 758 12.73 -1.41 -19.01
CA VAL A 758 12.03 -0.42 -19.82
C VAL A 758 10.84 0.13 -19.04
N PHE A 759 10.89 1.43 -18.82
CA PHE A 759 9.92 2.17 -18.03
C PHE A 759 9.09 3.09 -18.93
N LEU A 760 7.79 3.14 -18.66
CA LEU A 760 6.85 4.06 -19.30
C LEU A 760 6.30 5.04 -18.27
N SER A 761 6.06 6.29 -18.63
CA SER A 761 5.27 7.17 -17.77
C SER A 761 3.82 6.63 -17.58
N PRO A 762 3.08 7.08 -16.54
CA PRO A 762 1.63 6.86 -16.42
C PRO A 762 0.86 7.25 -17.69
N LYS A 763 1.47 8.15 -18.47
CA LYS A 763 0.95 8.75 -19.70
C LYS A 763 1.17 7.84 -20.93
N GLY A 764 1.93 6.75 -20.78
CA GLY A 764 2.21 5.74 -21.81
C GLY A 764 3.14 6.23 -22.93
N MET A 765 3.86 7.33 -22.66
CA MET A 765 4.87 7.93 -23.55
C MET A 765 6.18 8.17 -22.78
N SER A 766 7.29 8.17 -23.52
CA SER A 766 8.68 8.12 -23.03
C SER A 766 9.11 6.72 -22.59
N GLU A 767 10.06 6.16 -23.35
CA GLU A 767 10.64 4.83 -23.23
C GLU A 767 12.04 4.99 -22.66
N VAL A 768 12.12 5.30 -21.36
CA VAL A 768 13.44 5.36 -20.70
C VAL A 768 13.85 3.93 -20.41
N SER A 769 14.98 3.51 -20.96
CA SER A 769 15.53 2.18 -20.75
C SER A 769 16.85 2.27 -20.01
N TYR A 770 16.96 1.53 -18.91
CA TYR A 770 18.20 1.46 -18.13
C TYR A 770 18.78 0.06 -18.23
N GLY A 771 20.11 -0.03 -18.34
CA GLY A 771 20.80 -1.30 -18.11
C GLY A 771 20.66 -1.76 -16.66
N PHE A 772 20.79 -3.06 -16.38
CA PHE A 772 20.77 -3.58 -15.00
C PHE A 772 21.84 -2.90 -14.10
N PRO A 773 23.11 -2.77 -14.53
CA PRO A 773 24.13 -2.03 -13.76
C PRO A 773 23.77 -0.56 -13.52
N GLU A 774 23.24 0.11 -14.54
CA GLU A 774 22.86 1.52 -14.50
C GLU A 774 21.67 1.75 -13.56
N PHE A 775 20.69 0.86 -13.58
CA PHE A 775 19.54 0.93 -12.70
C PHE A 775 19.92 0.68 -11.24
N VAL A 776 20.78 -0.30 -10.97
CA VAL A 776 21.32 -0.56 -9.62
C VAL A 776 22.11 0.64 -9.09
N GLN A 777 22.92 1.28 -9.95
CA GLN A 777 23.65 2.49 -9.57
C GLN A 777 22.70 3.64 -9.24
N LYS A 778 21.66 3.87 -10.05
CA LYS A 778 20.65 4.91 -9.78
C LYS A 778 19.88 4.66 -8.48
N LEU A 779 19.59 3.41 -8.14
CA LEU A 779 19.02 3.06 -6.83
C LEU A 779 20.01 3.40 -5.69
N ALA A 780 21.27 3.00 -5.82
CA ALA A 780 22.30 3.23 -4.81
C ALA A 780 22.62 4.73 -4.57
N GLU A 781 22.53 5.55 -5.62
CA GLU A 781 22.73 7.01 -5.57
C GLU A 781 21.48 7.77 -5.11
N GLY A 782 20.34 7.10 -4.95
CA GLY A 782 19.05 7.73 -4.62
C GLY A 782 18.44 8.53 -5.78
N GLU A 783 18.85 8.24 -7.01
CA GLU A 783 18.28 8.81 -8.23
C GLU A 783 17.04 8.03 -8.72
N ALA A 784 16.81 6.82 -8.22
CA ALA A 784 15.62 6.03 -8.50
C ALA A 784 15.11 5.34 -7.23
N TRP A 785 13.79 5.17 -7.08
CA TRP A 785 13.21 4.43 -5.95
C TRP A 785 11.84 3.82 -6.27
N LEU A 786 11.51 2.70 -5.62
CA LEU A 786 10.24 2.01 -5.80
C LEU A 786 9.12 2.65 -4.97
N VAL A 787 7.92 2.68 -5.54
CA VAL A 787 6.71 3.22 -4.91
C VAL A 787 5.65 2.13 -4.82
N GLU A 788 5.17 1.83 -3.61
CA GLU A 788 4.08 0.89 -3.37
C GLU A 788 2.74 1.54 -3.78
N SER A 789 2.22 1.12 -4.93
CA SER A 789 0.82 1.16 -5.41
C SER A 789 -0.08 2.38 -5.14
N GLY A 790 -0.59 2.95 -6.25
CA GLY A 790 -1.80 3.80 -6.32
C GLY A 790 -1.52 5.29 -6.59
N ASP A 791 -2.29 5.90 -7.48
CA ASP A 791 -2.49 7.36 -7.44
C ASP A 791 -3.50 7.63 -6.33
N ILE A 792 -3.13 8.40 -5.31
CA ILE A 792 -4.07 8.86 -4.28
C ILE A 792 -5.21 9.58 -5.01
N PRO A 793 -6.49 9.32 -4.73
CA PRO A 793 -7.59 10.03 -5.37
C PRO A 793 -7.43 11.55 -5.23
N PHE A 794 -7.82 12.32 -6.25
CA PHE A 794 -7.59 13.77 -6.27
C PHE A 794 -8.16 14.47 -5.03
N LEU A 795 -9.37 14.09 -4.60
CA LEU A 795 -9.99 14.72 -3.44
C LEU A 795 -9.16 14.48 -2.18
N ASP A 796 -8.64 13.27 -2.00
CA ASP A 796 -7.72 12.94 -0.92
C ASP A 796 -6.46 13.80 -1.00
N GLN A 797 -5.81 13.90 -2.16
CA GLN A 797 -4.64 14.78 -2.35
C GLN A 797 -4.92 16.25 -1.96
N SER A 798 -6.08 16.77 -2.35
CA SER A 798 -6.48 18.13 -2.00
C SER A 798 -6.77 18.27 -0.50
N LEU A 799 -7.47 17.32 0.12
CA LEU A 799 -7.70 17.30 1.57
C LEU A 799 -6.37 17.27 2.32
N PHE A 800 -5.44 16.41 1.90
CA PHE A 800 -4.08 16.35 2.45
C PHE A 800 -3.34 17.68 2.33
N SER A 801 -3.36 18.33 1.16
CA SER A 801 -2.71 19.64 0.98
C SER A 801 -3.27 20.68 1.94
N ILE A 802 -4.58 20.63 2.23
CA ILE A 802 -5.21 21.56 3.17
C ILE A 802 -4.78 21.25 4.61
N VAL A 803 -4.82 19.98 5.02
CA VAL A 803 -4.31 19.54 6.34
C VAL A 803 -2.86 19.99 6.51
N GLU A 804 -2.04 19.79 5.48
CA GLU A 804 -0.63 20.15 5.50
C GLU A 804 -0.43 21.66 5.62
N ASP A 805 -1.18 22.47 4.87
CA ASP A 805 -1.08 23.93 4.96
C ASP A 805 -1.52 24.46 6.33
N VAL A 806 -2.56 23.86 6.93
CA VAL A 806 -2.99 24.18 8.30
C VAL A 806 -1.90 23.77 9.30
N TYR A 807 -1.36 22.55 9.19
CA TYR A 807 -0.27 22.08 10.02
C TYR A 807 0.97 22.98 9.91
N ARG A 808 1.40 23.35 8.69
CA ARG A 808 2.54 24.24 8.47
C ARG A 808 2.34 25.59 9.15
N LYS A 809 1.12 26.16 9.09
CA LYS A 809 0.78 27.41 9.76
C LYS A 809 0.83 27.28 11.28
N LEU A 810 0.24 26.23 11.84
CA LEU A 810 0.23 25.97 13.29
C LEU A 810 1.64 25.67 13.80
N ASN A 811 2.41 24.86 13.08
CA ASN A 811 3.81 24.59 13.37
C ASN A 811 4.64 25.88 13.38
N PHE A 812 4.46 26.74 12.36
CA PHE A 812 5.13 28.04 12.33
C PHE A 812 4.78 28.88 13.55
N GLN A 813 3.50 28.94 13.96
CA GLN A 813 3.07 29.66 15.16
C GLN A 813 3.61 29.05 16.46
N ALA A 814 3.82 27.73 16.51
CA ALA A 814 4.33 27.02 17.68
C ALA A 814 5.86 27.11 17.82
N THR A 815 6.59 27.16 16.71
CA THR A 815 8.06 27.15 16.66
C THR A 815 8.67 28.54 16.47
N HIS A 816 7.86 29.55 16.18
CA HIS A 816 8.31 30.94 15.98
C HIS A 816 7.66 31.91 16.95
N ASP A 817 8.45 32.88 17.40
CA ASP A 817 8.01 33.96 18.27
C ASP A 817 6.98 34.86 17.57
N ALA A 818 5.74 34.88 18.07
CA ALA A 818 4.64 35.64 17.46
C ALA A 818 4.90 37.14 17.26
N LEU A 819 5.78 37.75 18.08
CA LEU A 819 6.12 39.16 17.96
C LEU A 819 7.09 39.42 16.81
N THR A 820 8.15 38.63 16.71
CA THR A 820 9.28 38.87 15.80
C THR A 820 9.27 37.97 14.58
N GLY A 821 8.55 36.86 14.60
CA GLY A 821 8.55 35.80 13.61
C GLY A 821 9.87 35.02 13.53
N CYS A 822 10.80 35.21 14.47
CA CYS A 822 12.04 34.42 14.55
C CYS A 822 11.80 33.08 15.23
N MET A 823 12.63 32.07 14.93
CA MET A 823 12.57 30.76 15.60
C MET A 823 12.73 30.91 17.12
N HIS A 824 12.03 30.08 17.89
CA HIS A 824 12.31 29.94 19.31
C HIS A 824 13.70 29.32 19.52
N ARG A 825 14.23 29.50 20.72
CA ARG A 825 15.57 29.02 21.08
C ARG A 825 15.76 27.53 20.80
N HIS A 826 14.78 26.71 21.19
CA HIS A 826 14.84 25.26 21.01
C HIS A 826 14.94 24.88 19.53
N ASP A 827 14.05 25.43 18.70
CA ASP A 827 14.03 25.16 17.26
C ASP A 827 15.30 25.66 16.56
N PHE A 828 15.85 26.79 17.01
CA PHE A 828 17.14 27.27 16.53
C PHE A 828 18.30 26.33 16.94
N GLU A 829 18.30 25.81 18.17
CA GLU A 829 19.29 24.83 18.64
C GLU A 829 19.22 23.53 17.80
N LYS A 830 18.03 23.10 17.37
CA LYS A 830 17.85 21.97 16.43
C LYS A 830 18.48 22.25 15.06
N GLN A 831 18.28 23.44 14.49
CA GLN A 831 18.93 23.83 13.22
C GLN A 831 20.47 23.82 13.34
N VAL A 832 20.99 24.24 14.50
CA VAL A 832 22.43 24.17 14.78
C VAL A 832 22.90 22.72 14.87
N SER A 833 22.17 21.82 15.54
CA SER A 833 22.48 20.38 15.56
C SER A 833 22.51 19.76 14.17
N GLN A 834 21.48 20.05 13.36
CA GLN A 834 21.37 19.56 11.99
C GLN A 834 22.58 19.97 11.16
N LEU A 835 22.96 21.25 11.22
CA LEU A 835 24.13 21.74 10.51
C LEU A 835 25.43 21.07 11.00
N ILE A 836 25.60 20.88 12.31
CA ILE A 836 26.78 20.19 12.86
C ILE A 836 26.88 18.76 12.32
N SER A 837 25.75 18.05 12.19
CA SER A 837 25.71 16.65 11.75
C SER A 837 26.18 16.43 10.31
N ILE A 838 26.01 17.44 9.44
CA ILE A 838 26.37 17.36 8.01
C ILE A 838 27.75 17.97 7.71
N LEU A 839 28.36 18.70 8.65
CA LEU A 839 29.65 19.34 8.45
C LEU A 839 30.81 18.33 8.52
N PRO A 840 31.78 18.37 7.58
CA PRO A 840 32.95 17.49 7.61
C PRO A 840 33.85 17.78 8.84
N SER A 841 34.45 16.74 9.40
CA SER A 841 35.28 16.84 10.61
C SER A 841 36.63 17.53 10.42
N SER A 842 37.02 17.86 9.18
CA SER A 842 38.31 18.52 8.88
C SER A 842 38.23 20.04 9.10
N ALA A 843 39.04 20.54 10.01
CA ALA A 843 39.03 21.94 10.48
C ALA A 843 39.60 22.99 9.51
N GLU A 844 39.94 22.63 8.26
CA GLU A 844 40.71 23.55 7.40
C GLU A 844 39.86 24.56 6.63
N ASP A 845 38.56 24.34 6.47
CA ASP A 845 37.64 25.35 5.92
C ASP A 845 36.39 25.47 6.82
N HIS A 846 36.28 26.60 7.52
CA HIS A 846 35.14 26.94 8.39
C HIS A 846 33.89 27.13 7.53
N ALA A 847 33.22 26.03 7.18
CA ALA A 847 32.09 26.03 6.27
C ALA A 847 30.79 26.55 6.90
N ALA A 848 30.78 27.03 8.15
CA ALA A 848 29.60 27.62 8.78
C ALA A 848 29.97 28.59 9.91
N ALA A 849 29.07 29.52 10.22
CA ALA A 849 29.22 30.45 11.32
C ALA A 849 27.92 30.66 12.11
N LEU A 850 28.06 30.76 13.43
CA LEU A 850 27.02 31.14 14.38
C LEU A 850 27.30 32.56 14.86
N MET A 851 26.34 33.45 14.63
CA MET A 851 26.35 34.80 15.16
C MET A 851 25.33 34.90 16.29
N VAL A 852 25.69 35.52 17.41
CA VAL A 852 24.74 35.87 18.48
C VAL A 852 24.81 37.37 18.71
N LEU A 853 23.65 38.02 18.64
CA LEU A 853 23.47 39.46 18.72
C LEU A 853 22.62 39.82 19.94
N ASP A 854 22.88 40.98 20.51
CA ASP A 854 22.07 41.51 21.61
C ASP A 854 21.94 43.04 21.47
N ILE A 855 20.71 43.53 21.60
CA ILE A 855 20.37 44.96 21.59
C ILE A 855 20.94 45.63 22.85
N ASP A 856 21.84 46.59 22.67
CA ASP A 856 22.44 47.33 23.77
C ASP A 856 21.38 48.20 24.48
N GLU A 857 21.46 48.27 25.81
CA GLU A 857 20.60 49.11 26.65
C GLU A 857 19.07 48.94 26.43
N PHE A 858 18.61 47.78 25.93
CA PHE A 858 17.20 47.53 25.63
C PHE A 858 16.23 47.84 26.79
N SER A 859 16.62 47.50 28.02
CA SER A 859 15.82 47.82 29.22
C SER A 859 15.64 49.32 29.45
N VAL A 860 16.63 50.15 29.08
CA VAL A 860 16.56 51.61 29.16
C VAL A 860 15.61 52.16 28.09
N ILE A 861 15.62 51.56 26.90
CA ILE A 861 14.69 51.90 25.81
C ILE A 861 13.25 51.62 26.26
N ASN A 862 12.98 50.43 26.81
CA ASN A 862 11.65 50.08 27.35
C ASN A 862 11.21 51.02 28.47
N ALA A 863 12.13 51.37 29.38
CA ALA A 863 11.83 52.27 30.49
C ALA A 863 11.58 53.72 30.03
N SER A 864 12.22 54.17 28.94
CA SER A 864 12.18 55.55 28.47
C SER A 864 11.07 55.82 27.45
N TYR A 865 10.76 54.82 26.62
CA TYR A 865 9.84 54.97 25.48
C TYR A 865 8.65 54.00 25.50
N GLY A 866 8.55 53.16 26.54
CA GLY A 866 7.46 52.21 26.72
C GLY A 866 7.70 50.86 26.03
N ALA A 867 6.91 49.86 26.42
CA ALA A 867 7.02 48.50 25.89
C ALA A 867 6.72 48.43 24.38
N GLU A 868 5.78 49.23 23.88
CA GLU A 868 5.47 49.28 22.44
C GLU A 868 6.66 49.72 21.58
N ALA A 869 7.50 50.63 22.08
CA ALA A 869 8.73 51.05 21.40
C ALA A 869 9.77 49.92 21.39
N GLY A 870 9.87 49.17 22.49
CA GLY A 870 10.68 47.95 22.58
C GLY A 870 10.25 46.88 21.60
N ASP A 871 8.95 46.60 21.54
CA ASP A 871 8.39 45.62 20.62
C ASP A 871 8.60 46.01 19.15
N ALA A 872 8.45 47.30 18.82
CA ALA A 872 8.77 47.81 17.49
C ALA A 872 10.26 47.66 17.14
N LEU A 873 11.16 47.88 18.11
CA LEU A 873 12.59 47.67 17.95
C LEU A 873 12.93 46.20 17.74
N LEU A 874 12.34 45.28 18.51
CA LEU A 874 12.51 43.84 18.36
C LEU A 874 12.06 43.37 16.96
N ARG A 875 10.89 43.83 16.48
CA ARG A 875 10.42 43.55 15.11
C ARG A 875 11.40 44.05 14.06
N HIS A 876 11.90 45.27 14.22
CA HIS A 876 12.84 45.84 13.25
C HIS A 876 14.17 45.08 13.19
N VAL A 877 14.70 44.66 14.34
CA VAL A 877 15.92 43.85 14.41
C VAL A 877 15.71 42.51 13.72
N ALA A 878 14.62 41.81 14.06
CA ALA A 878 14.27 40.53 13.44
C ALA A 878 14.12 40.62 11.92
N ASP A 879 13.37 41.61 11.41
CA ASP A 879 13.18 41.85 9.99
C ASP A 879 14.47 42.19 9.26
N THR A 880 15.34 42.98 9.90
CA THR A 880 16.64 43.35 9.33
C THR A 880 17.54 42.13 9.22
N LEU A 881 17.59 41.30 10.27
CA LEU A 881 18.40 40.08 10.26
C LEU A 881 17.94 39.11 9.17
N ARG A 882 16.64 38.78 9.09
CA ARG A 882 16.10 37.91 8.03
C ARG A 882 16.36 38.43 6.63
N LYS A 883 15.93 39.67 6.32
CA LYS A 883 16.06 40.22 4.96
C LYS A 883 17.52 40.28 4.52
N GLN A 884 18.43 40.66 5.42
CA GLN A 884 19.86 40.74 5.10
C GLN A 884 20.51 39.36 4.99
N SER A 885 20.11 38.38 5.79
CA SER A 885 20.65 37.02 5.70
C SER A 885 20.13 36.29 4.46
N GLU A 886 18.81 36.29 4.22
CA GLU A 886 18.15 35.63 3.08
C GLU A 886 18.60 36.19 1.73
N SER A 887 18.81 37.52 1.64
CA SER A 887 19.26 38.14 0.39
C SER A 887 20.70 37.82 0.01
N ARG A 888 21.51 37.38 0.96
CA ARG A 888 22.96 37.18 0.79
C ARG A 888 23.39 35.72 0.86
N PHE A 889 22.62 34.89 1.56
CA PHE A 889 22.94 33.49 1.81
C PHE A 889 21.71 32.63 1.57
N ALA A 890 21.86 31.56 0.77
CA ALA A 890 20.77 30.65 0.44
C ALA A 890 20.33 29.81 1.66
N GLU A 891 21.24 29.55 2.60
CA GLU A 891 21.01 28.72 3.79
C GLU A 891 21.36 29.50 5.06
N SER A 892 20.37 30.21 5.60
CA SER A 892 20.51 30.95 6.86
C SER A 892 19.27 30.81 7.75
N HIS A 893 19.48 30.74 9.06
CA HIS A 893 18.40 30.65 10.05
C HIS A 893 18.54 31.77 11.07
N VAL A 894 17.41 32.33 11.53
CA VAL A 894 17.38 33.42 12.53
C VAL A 894 16.50 33.02 13.71
N GLY A 895 17.08 33.00 14.90
CA GLY A 895 16.39 32.65 16.15
C GLY A 895 16.37 33.81 17.15
N ARG A 896 15.32 33.87 17.98
CA ARG A 896 15.25 34.75 19.15
C ARG A 896 15.54 33.90 20.39
N ILE A 897 16.75 34.04 20.93
CA ILE A 897 17.29 33.14 21.95
C ILE A 897 16.74 33.46 23.33
N SER A 898 16.68 34.75 23.69
CA SER A 898 16.09 35.20 24.94
C SER A 898 15.82 36.71 24.88
N GLY A 899 14.65 37.19 25.31
CA GLY A 899 14.39 38.64 25.46
C GLY A 899 14.81 39.51 24.27
N ASN A 900 15.96 40.16 24.37
CA ASN A 900 16.59 41.05 23.39
C ASN A 900 17.82 40.46 22.67
N GLU A 901 18.07 39.17 22.84
CA GLU A 901 19.13 38.38 22.20
C GLU A 901 18.59 37.60 21.00
N PHE A 902 19.31 37.68 19.87
CA PHE A 902 19.04 36.99 18.63
C PHE A 902 20.24 36.15 18.21
N ALA A 903 20.04 35.14 17.38
CA ALA A 903 21.11 34.38 16.76
C ALA A 903 20.86 34.21 15.26
N VAL A 904 21.94 34.13 14.49
CA VAL A 904 21.93 33.85 13.06
C VAL A 904 22.88 32.70 12.79
N LEU A 905 22.39 31.63 12.18
CA LEU A 905 23.19 30.51 11.71
C LEU A 905 23.33 30.65 10.20
N ILE A 906 24.55 30.55 9.67
CA ILE A 906 24.82 30.67 8.24
C ILE A 906 25.70 29.53 7.80
N ASN A 907 25.23 28.78 6.79
CA ASN A 907 26.00 27.72 6.16
C ASN A 907 26.86 28.26 4.99
N ASN A 908 27.90 27.52 4.66
CA ASN A 908 28.89 27.77 3.62
C ASN A 908 29.48 29.21 3.61
N ILE A 909 29.89 29.71 4.78
CA ILE A 909 30.42 31.07 4.92
C ILE A 909 31.80 31.09 5.58
N SER A 910 32.75 31.82 4.98
CA SER A 910 34.06 32.04 5.59
C SER A 910 33.96 32.96 6.83
N THR A 911 34.90 32.83 7.76
CA THR A 911 34.92 33.72 8.94
C THR A 911 35.08 35.19 8.55
N GLU A 912 35.82 35.49 7.48
CA GLU A 912 36.01 36.86 6.99
C GLU A 912 34.72 37.44 6.41
N ASP A 913 34.01 36.67 5.57
CA ASP A 913 32.71 37.09 5.02
C ASP A 913 31.66 37.27 6.11
N CYS A 914 31.70 36.43 7.14
CA CYS A 914 30.81 36.53 8.30
C CYS A 914 31.11 37.81 9.12
N LEU A 915 32.39 38.15 9.32
CA LEU A 915 32.80 39.40 9.97
C LEU A 915 32.33 40.64 9.18
N ASP A 916 32.49 40.63 7.86
CA ASP A 916 32.04 41.71 6.98
C ASP A 916 30.51 41.86 7.03
N PHE A 917 29.79 40.74 7.02
CA PHE A 917 28.34 40.73 7.17
C PHE A 917 27.89 41.28 8.53
N ALA A 918 28.53 40.86 9.62
CA ALA A 918 28.25 41.36 10.96
C ALA A 918 28.54 42.86 11.10
N GLU A 919 29.62 43.37 10.50
CA GLU A 919 29.96 44.80 10.54
C GLU A 919 28.98 45.64 9.72
N SER A 920 28.49 45.09 8.61
CA SER A 920 27.38 45.69 7.86
C SER A 920 26.12 45.81 8.72
N LEU A 921 25.72 44.74 9.41
CA LEU A 921 24.57 44.75 10.32
C LEU A 921 24.74 45.75 11.46
N ARG A 922 25.88 45.72 12.16
CA ARG A 922 26.17 46.63 13.27
C ARG A 922 26.09 48.10 12.84
N ARG A 923 26.69 48.47 11.71
CA ARG A 923 26.65 49.84 11.16
C ARG A 923 25.25 50.26 10.75
N ASN A 924 24.45 49.34 10.20
CA ASN A 924 23.05 49.61 9.84
C ASN A 924 22.26 50.05 11.09
N PHE A 925 22.33 49.27 12.17
CA PHE A 925 21.65 49.60 13.42
C PHE A 925 22.17 50.91 14.04
N GLU A 926 23.49 51.12 14.08
CA GLU A 926 24.10 52.35 14.62
C GLU A 926 23.66 53.64 13.87
N GLN A 927 23.44 53.52 12.56
CA GLN A 927 23.03 54.64 11.71
C GLN A 927 21.51 54.84 11.68
N HIS A 928 20.74 53.82 12.03
CA HIS A 928 19.29 53.88 12.03
C HIS A 928 18.76 54.79 13.15
N VAL A 929 17.75 55.60 12.81
CA VAL A 929 17.03 56.45 13.77
C VAL A 929 15.63 55.89 13.95
N PHE A 930 15.36 55.34 15.11
CA PHE A 930 14.08 54.76 15.46
C PHE A 930 13.11 55.85 15.88
N ARG A 931 11.87 55.76 15.40
CA ARG A 931 10.80 56.72 15.69
C ARG A 931 9.65 56.03 16.43
N HIS A 932 9.29 56.56 17.59
CA HIS A 932 8.08 56.14 18.31
C HIS A 932 7.31 57.39 18.76
N GLY A 933 6.14 57.64 18.15
CA GLY A 933 5.41 58.89 18.31
C GLY A 933 6.20 60.09 17.80
N GLN A 934 6.51 61.05 18.69
CA GLN A 934 7.33 62.24 18.41
C GLN A 934 8.80 62.09 18.86
N ALA A 935 9.16 60.96 19.47
CA ALA A 935 10.51 60.72 19.96
C ALA A 935 11.37 60.02 18.89
N GLU A 936 12.59 60.48 18.73
CA GLU A 936 13.64 59.83 17.95
C GLU A 936 14.72 59.30 18.89
N TYR A 937 15.12 58.05 18.71
CA TYR A 937 16.20 57.42 19.48
C TYR A 937 17.07 56.54 18.58
N ARG A 938 18.25 56.16 19.08
CA ARG A 938 19.16 55.24 18.40
C ARG A 938 19.33 54.00 19.27
N ALA A 939 19.46 52.85 18.63
CA ALA A 939 19.80 51.60 19.27
C ALA A 939 21.05 51.03 18.60
N THR A 940 21.94 50.43 19.38
CA THR A 940 23.10 49.70 18.87
C THR A 940 22.97 48.23 19.20
N VAL A 941 23.71 47.41 18.47
CA VAL A 941 23.80 45.98 18.73
C VAL A 941 25.24 45.59 18.98
N SER A 942 25.42 44.71 19.96
CA SER A 942 26.67 43.96 20.11
C SER A 942 26.51 42.61 19.43
N ILE A 943 27.57 42.12 18.80
CA ILE A 943 27.55 40.87 18.03
C ILE A 943 28.74 40.00 18.45
N SER A 944 28.50 38.72 18.62
CA SER A 944 29.53 37.70 18.72
C SER A 944 29.48 36.80 17.50
N ILE A 945 30.64 36.40 16.99
CA ILE A 945 30.74 35.46 15.87
C ILE A 945 31.54 34.27 16.33
N ARG A 946 31.07 33.08 16.00
CA ARG A 946 31.75 31.83 16.26
C ARG A 946 31.73 30.95 15.01
N PRO A 947 32.89 30.54 14.49
CA PRO A 947 32.92 29.50 13.46
C PRO A 947 32.34 28.19 14.01
N VAL A 948 31.50 27.53 13.22
CA VAL A 948 30.93 26.22 13.55
C VAL A 948 31.75 25.16 12.83
N THR A 949 32.16 24.12 13.57
CA THR A 949 32.93 22.99 13.03
C THR A 949 32.25 21.69 13.43
N GLY A 950 32.39 20.62 12.63
CA GLY A 950 31.76 19.32 12.88
C GLY A 950 32.29 18.52 14.08
N ALA A 951 32.99 19.14 15.05
CA ALA A 951 33.62 18.44 16.16
C ALA A 951 33.22 18.98 17.55
N GLY A 952 32.48 18.17 18.32
CA GLY A 952 32.56 18.09 19.79
C GLY A 952 31.96 19.22 20.61
N GLN A 953 31.04 20.01 20.04
CA GLN A 953 30.33 21.06 20.77
C GLN A 953 28.83 20.87 20.62
N SER A 954 28.09 20.81 21.73
CA SER A 954 26.62 20.83 21.68
C SER A 954 26.13 22.22 21.20
N PRO A 955 24.95 22.32 20.55
CA PRO A 955 24.35 23.61 20.19
C PRO A 955 24.22 24.57 21.37
N GLY A 956 23.80 24.04 22.53
CA GLY A 956 23.69 24.78 23.77
C GLY A 956 25.02 25.35 24.22
N ASP A 957 26.12 24.58 24.12
CA ASP A 957 27.46 25.07 24.43
C ASP A 957 27.92 26.16 23.47
N LEU A 958 27.66 26.01 22.17
CA LEU A 958 27.99 27.01 21.15
C LEU A 958 27.29 28.35 21.43
N LEU A 959 25.97 28.31 21.68
CA LEU A 959 25.18 29.48 22.03
C LEU A 959 25.66 30.09 23.35
N ASN A 960 25.86 29.28 24.39
CA ASN A 960 26.32 29.77 25.70
C ASN A 960 27.68 30.46 25.60
N LEU A 961 28.63 29.88 24.85
CA LEU A 961 29.95 30.47 24.66
C LEU A 961 29.91 31.74 23.80
N ALA A 962 29.03 31.79 22.79
CA ALA A 962 28.78 32.99 22.01
C ALA A 962 28.18 34.11 22.91
N SER A 963 27.15 33.80 23.71
CA SER A 963 26.57 34.74 24.69
C SER A 963 27.58 35.21 25.74
N LEU A 964 28.53 34.38 26.17
CA LEU A 964 29.62 34.79 27.05
C LEU A 964 30.56 35.81 26.37
N SER A 965 30.89 35.58 25.09
CA SER A 965 31.72 36.48 24.28
C SER A 965 31.00 37.81 24.03
N LEU A 966 29.69 37.75 23.80
CA LEU A 966 28.81 38.91 23.66
C LEU A 966 28.74 39.75 24.95
N LYS A 967 28.65 39.10 26.12
CA LYS A 967 28.74 39.80 27.42
C LYS A 967 30.09 40.50 27.61
N ALA A 968 31.18 39.91 27.13
CA ALA A 968 32.49 40.56 27.15
C ALA A 968 32.52 41.80 26.23
N ALA A 969 31.94 41.69 25.02
CA ALA A 969 31.79 42.81 24.09
C ALA A 969 31.03 43.99 24.72
N LYS A 970 29.92 43.71 25.42
CA LYS A 970 29.14 44.71 26.14
C LYS A 970 29.92 45.38 27.27
N LYS A 971 30.70 44.63 28.04
CA LYS A 971 31.58 45.20 29.08
C LYS A 971 32.67 46.14 28.53
N LEU A 972 33.04 45.98 27.27
CA LEU A 972 34.00 46.85 26.57
C LEU A 972 33.36 48.07 25.89
N GLY A 973 32.09 48.35 26.19
CA GLY A 973 31.38 49.56 25.74
C GLY A 973 30.26 49.33 24.72
N GLY A 974 29.91 48.08 24.42
CA GLY A 974 28.84 47.75 23.47
C GLY A 974 29.17 48.11 22.02
N ASN A 975 28.16 48.02 21.15
CA ASN A 975 28.22 48.42 19.74
C ASN A 975 29.47 47.92 19.01
N ARG A 976 29.75 46.62 19.11
CA ARG A 976 30.96 46.01 18.54
C ARG A 976 30.78 44.53 18.22
N ILE A 977 31.73 44.01 17.48
CA ILE A 977 31.79 42.60 17.09
C ILE A 977 32.94 41.93 17.83
N GLU A 978 32.69 40.77 18.42
CA GLU A 978 33.70 39.94 19.05
C GLU A 978 33.75 38.57 18.37
N LEU A 979 34.91 38.20 17.83
CA LEU A 979 35.15 36.85 17.32
C LEU A 979 35.50 35.93 18.48
N ALA A 980 34.60 34.99 18.81
CA ALA A 980 34.81 33.98 19.82
C ALA A 980 35.86 32.96 19.34
N ARG A 981 37.13 33.18 19.66
CA ARG A 981 38.23 32.24 19.36
C ARG A 981 38.25 31.11 20.39
N GLU A 982 38.61 29.90 19.95
CA GLU A 982 38.88 28.80 20.87
C GLU A 982 39.99 29.18 21.86
N ASN A 983 39.65 29.22 23.15
CA ASN A 983 40.67 29.02 24.17
C ASN A 983 41.10 27.55 24.10
N ARG A 984 42.26 27.30 23.46
CA ARG A 984 42.90 25.98 23.29
C ARG A 984 43.10 25.18 24.60
N ASP A 985 42.84 25.77 25.76
CA ASP A 985 42.96 25.13 27.08
C ASP A 985 41.66 24.51 27.62
N GLN A 986 40.49 24.68 26.97
CA GLN A 986 39.25 24.03 27.41
C GLN A 986 38.85 22.79 26.58
N SER A 987 39.32 22.64 25.34
CA SER A 987 38.96 21.51 24.45
C SER A 987 39.88 20.28 24.58
N ARG A 988 40.80 20.23 25.56
CA ARG A 988 41.73 19.10 25.76
C ARG A 988 41.30 18.06 26.80
N LEU A 989 40.11 18.20 27.38
CA LEU A 989 39.55 17.20 28.28
C LEU A 989 38.50 16.36 27.55
N GLY A 990 38.92 15.39 26.73
CA GLY A 990 38.01 14.30 26.32
C GLY A 990 38.32 13.51 25.04
N THR A 991 38.99 14.08 24.03
CA THR A 991 38.90 13.57 22.65
C THR A 991 39.49 12.16 22.39
N PRO A 992 40.61 11.71 23.00
CA PRO A 992 41.09 10.33 22.84
C PRO A 992 40.58 9.36 23.91
N GLN A 993 39.98 9.88 25.01
CA GLN A 993 39.47 9.04 26.10
C GLN A 993 38.12 8.42 25.73
N TRP A 994 37.20 9.17 25.11
CA TRP A 994 35.87 8.67 24.79
C TRP A 994 35.85 7.54 23.75
N VAL A 995 36.71 7.55 22.73
CA VAL A 995 36.79 6.44 21.76
C VAL A 995 37.21 5.14 22.43
N THR A 996 38.24 5.22 23.28
CA THR A 996 38.72 4.07 24.07
C THR A 996 37.67 3.65 25.09
N GLU A 997 36.96 4.61 25.69
CA GLU A 997 35.93 4.37 26.69
C GLU A 997 34.69 3.73 26.06
N ILE A 998 34.20 4.16 24.89
CA ILE A 998 33.09 3.52 24.16
C ILE A 998 33.43 2.07 23.79
N ASP A 999 34.63 1.84 23.24
CA ASP A 999 35.09 0.48 22.91
C ASP A 999 35.30 -0.40 24.15
N ARG A 1000 35.53 0.22 25.31
CA ARG A 1000 35.67 -0.47 26.58
C ARG A 1000 34.31 -0.74 27.24
N THR A 1001 33.39 0.23 27.27
CA THR A 1001 32.08 0.12 27.92
C THR A 1001 31.21 -0.94 27.27
N ILE A 1002 31.30 -1.12 25.94
CA ILE A 1002 30.66 -2.22 25.20
C ILE A 1002 31.19 -3.60 25.66
N ARG A 1003 32.44 -3.70 26.11
CA ARG A 1003 33.07 -4.97 26.53
C ARG A 1003 33.01 -5.25 28.03
N ASP A 1004 33.05 -4.22 28.86
CA ASP A 1004 33.22 -4.34 30.32
C ASP A 1004 31.89 -4.42 31.10
N GLY A 1005 30.74 -4.41 30.42
CA GLY A 1005 29.41 -4.50 31.06
C GLY A 1005 28.94 -3.21 31.76
N SER A 1006 29.51 -2.06 31.37
CA SER A 1006 29.15 -0.74 31.92
C SER A 1006 27.83 -0.19 31.35
N LEU A 1007 27.37 -0.74 30.23
CA LEU A 1007 26.09 -0.42 29.61
C LEU A 1007 24.99 -1.34 30.15
N TYR A 1008 23.78 -0.81 30.28
CA TYR A 1008 22.59 -1.57 30.62
C TYR A 1008 21.35 -0.90 30.01
N LEU A 1009 20.25 -1.64 29.92
CA LEU A 1009 18.99 -1.12 29.37
C LEU A 1009 17.98 -0.78 30.47
N ARG A 1010 17.27 0.32 30.26
CA ARG A 1010 16.10 0.73 31.03
C ARG A 1010 14.88 0.66 30.11
N ALA A 1011 13.72 0.38 30.67
CA ALA A 1011 12.44 0.31 29.99
C ALA A 1011 11.48 1.35 30.61
N GLN A 1012 10.88 2.20 29.79
CA GLN A 1012 9.82 3.13 30.18
C GLN A 1012 8.51 2.69 29.53
N PRO A 1013 7.40 2.54 30.29
CA PRO A 1013 6.15 2.08 29.71
C PRO A 1013 5.48 3.17 28.85
N ILE A 1014 4.90 2.71 27.75
CA ILE A 1014 3.97 3.42 26.88
C ILE A 1014 2.61 2.74 27.06
N VAL A 1015 1.58 3.51 27.40
CA VAL A 1015 0.25 2.98 27.76
C VAL A 1015 -0.82 3.52 26.84
N ALA A 1016 -1.78 2.67 26.47
CA ALA A 1016 -2.97 3.09 25.73
C ALA A 1016 -3.82 4.02 26.60
N LEU A 1017 -4.34 5.09 26.00
CA LEU A 1017 -5.27 5.99 26.68
C LEU A 1017 -6.67 5.36 26.81
N GLU A 1018 -7.05 4.54 25.83
CA GLU A 1018 -8.27 3.73 25.81
C GLU A 1018 -7.92 2.23 25.64
N PRO A 1019 -7.51 1.54 26.72
CA PRO A 1019 -7.05 0.16 26.62
C PRO A 1019 -8.19 -0.82 26.33
N GLU A 1020 -7.98 -1.70 25.34
CA GLU A 1020 -8.83 -2.88 25.13
C GLU A 1020 -8.42 -4.04 26.06
N ASP A 1021 -9.38 -4.90 26.43
CA ASP A 1021 -9.10 -6.05 27.29
C ASP A 1021 -8.12 -7.02 26.61
N GLY A 1022 -6.92 -7.16 27.21
CA GLY A 1022 -5.86 -8.05 26.70
C GLY A 1022 -4.73 -7.35 25.95
N GLU A 1023 -4.77 -6.02 25.80
CA GLU A 1023 -3.71 -5.26 25.15
C GLU A 1023 -2.43 -5.24 26.02
N GLY A 1024 -1.32 -5.75 25.47
CA GLY A 1024 -0.02 -5.79 26.16
C GLY A 1024 0.59 -4.39 26.33
N THR A 1025 1.45 -4.20 27.34
CA THR A 1025 2.13 -2.90 27.54
C THR A 1025 3.29 -2.74 26.56
N MET A 1026 3.44 -1.56 25.96
CA MET A 1026 4.61 -1.20 25.16
C MET A 1026 5.69 -0.57 26.04
N TYR A 1027 6.97 -0.72 25.68
CA TYR A 1027 8.07 -0.14 26.43
C TYR A 1027 9.12 0.47 25.50
N GLU A 1028 9.52 1.72 25.76
CA GLU A 1028 10.72 2.30 25.16
C GLU A 1028 11.97 1.86 25.93
N LEU A 1029 13.00 1.44 25.19
CA LEU A 1029 14.28 1.01 25.73
C LEU A 1029 15.31 2.14 25.66
N LEU A 1030 15.71 2.59 26.84
CA LEU A 1030 16.64 3.70 27.04
C LEU A 1030 17.99 3.19 27.54
N LEU A 1031 19.06 3.62 26.88
CA LEU A 1031 20.42 3.28 27.30
C LEU A 1031 20.72 3.83 28.70
N GLY A 1032 21.39 3.03 29.52
CA GLY A 1032 21.91 3.41 30.82
C GLY A 1032 23.42 3.19 30.85
N LEU A 1033 24.13 4.10 31.51
CA LEU A 1033 25.59 4.06 31.62
C LEU A 1033 26.02 4.11 33.08
N LYS A 1034 26.98 3.25 33.43
CA LYS A 1034 27.69 3.31 34.71
C LYS A 1034 29.10 3.82 34.52
N ASP A 1035 29.56 4.62 35.48
CA ASP A 1035 30.98 4.94 35.59
C ASP A 1035 31.78 3.73 36.13
N SER A 1036 33.11 3.86 36.13
CA SER A 1036 34.03 2.84 36.67
C SER A 1036 33.82 2.50 38.17
N SER A 1037 33.07 3.33 38.91
CA SER A 1037 32.68 3.07 40.30
C SER A 1037 31.33 2.34 40.43
N GLY A 1038 30.65 2.09 39.31
CA GLY A 1038 29.34 1.43 39.24
C GLY A 1038 28.17 2.39 39.44
N LYS A 1039 28.39 3.71 39.50
CA LYS A 1039 27.36 4.73 39.67
C LYS A 1039 26.72 5.07 38.33
N GLU A 1040 25.39 5.20 38.33
CA GLU A 1040 24.64 5.61 37.14
C GLU A 1040 24.93 7.08 36.78
N ILE A 1041 25.22 7.33 35.51
CA ILE A 1041 25.52 8.64 34.93
C ILE A 1041 24.66 8.89 33.69
N SER A 1042 24.50 10.16 33.30
CA SER A 1042 23.71 10.50 32.11
C SER A 1042 24.33 9.90 30.85
N PRO A 1043 23.57 9.20 30.01
CA PRO A 1043 24.06 8.65 28.75
C PRO A 1043 24.21 9.72 27.66
N GLN A 1044 23.69 10.94 27.84
CA GLN A 1044 23.65 11.98 26.80
C GLN A 1044 25.03 12.27 26.19
N GLY A 1045 26.02 12.63 27.01
CA GLY A 1045 27.39 12.90 26.51
C GLY A 1045 28.09 11.65 25.93
N TYR A 1046 27.63 10.45 26.27
CA TYR A 1046 28.11 9.20 25.67
C TYR A 1046 27.51 8.98 24.27
N ILE A 1047 26.21 9.26 24.10
CA ILE A 1047 25.51 9.18 22.81
C ILE A 1047 26.07 10.22 21.84
N GLU A 1048 26.22 11.47 22.29
CA GLU A 1048 26.83 12.56 21.51
C GLU A 1048 28.26 12.19 21.05
N ALA A 1049 29.05 11.57 21.93
CA ALA A 1049 30.38 11.08 21.58
C ALA A 1049 30.31 9.91 20.59
N ALA A 1050 29.37 8.97 20.74
CA ALA A 1050 29.21 7.85 19.82
C ALA A 1050 28.87 8.33 18.40
N GLU A 1051 28.02 9.35 18.27
CA GLU A 1051 27.69 9.98 16.98
C GLU A 1051 28.89 10.71 16.40
N GLN A 1052 29.54 11.57 17.19
CA GLN A 1052 30.72 12.32 16.76
C GLN A 1052 31.84 11.42 16.21
N PHE A 1053 32.05 10.25 16.83
CA PHE A 1053 33.11 9.32 16.46
C PHE A 1053 32.65 8.19 15.51
N LYS A 1054 31.44 8.28 14.93
CA LYS A 1054 30.86 7.28 14.01
C LYS A 1054 30.87 5.87 14.62
N ARG A 1055 30.43 5.78 15.87
CA ARG A 1055 30.31 4.55 16.67
C ARG A 1055 28.87 4.22 17.04
N SER A 1056 27.89 5.07 16.71
CA SER A 1056 26.47 4.82 17.00
C SER A 1056 26.00 3.47 16.46
N THR A 1057 26.37 3.10 15.23
CA THR A 1057 26.09 1.77 14.66
C THR A 1057 26.47 0.60 15.56
N ARG A 1058 27.62 0.70 16.25
CA ARG A 1058 28.10 -0.37 17.14
C ARG A 1058 27.35 -0.39 18.47
N VAL A 1059 26.91 0.77 18.94
CA VAL A 1059 26.06 0.87 20.13
C VAL A 1059 24.68 0.30 19.81
N ASP A 1060 24.09 0.66 18.66
CA ASP A 1060 22.78 0.19 18.21
C ASP A 1060 22.77 -1.35 18.06
N LEU A 1061 23.80 -1.94 17.41
CA LEU A 1061 23.94 -3.41 17.33
C LEU A 1061 24.08 -4.07 18.71
N TRP A 1062 24.79 -3.43 19.64
CA TRP A 1062 24.92 -3.93 21.01
C TRP A 1062 23.56 -3.92 21.72
N VAL A 1063 22.80 -2.82 21.61
CA VAL A 1063 21.45 -2.69 22.19
C VAL A 1063 20.55 -3.79 21.62
N ILE A 1064 20.49 -3.94 20.30
CA ILE A 1064 19.68 -4.97 19.63
C ILE A 1064 20.06 -6.38 20.12
N SER A 1065 21.35 -6.67 20.22
CA SER A 1065 21.84 -7.98 20.68
C SER A 1065 21.42 -8.26 22.13
N GLU A 1066 21.51 -7.25 23.00
CA GLU A 1066 21.11 -7.36 24.41
C GLU A 1066 19.59 -7.53 24.56
N VAL A 1067 18.80 -6.81 23.77
CA VAL A 1067 17.33 -6.93 23.75
C VAL A 1067 16.92 -8.32 23.31
N LEU A 1068 17.45 -8.82 22.19
CA LEU A 1068 17.15 -10.17 21.69
C LEU A 1068 17.56 -11.25 22.70
N ALA A 1069 18.71 -11.09 23.37
CA ALA A 1069 19.13 -12.00 24.43
C ALA A 1069 18.14 -11.98 25.61
N TRP A 1070 17.76 -10.79 26.09
CA TRP A 1070 16.79 -10.66 27.17
C TRP A 1070 15.43 -11.27 26.81
N MET A 1071 14.94 -11.07 25.58
CA MET A 1071 13.67 -11.62 25.10
C MET A 1071 13.67 -13.16 25.11
N ARG A 1072 14.76 -13.79 24.65
CA ARG A 1072 14.92 -15.26 24.71
C ARG A 1072 14.92 -15.80 26.14
N ASP A 1073 15.58 -15.08 27.04
CA ASP A 1073 15.75 -15.53 28.42
C ASP A 1073 14.49 -15.27 29.29
N ASN A 1074 13.55 -14.43 28.84
CA ASN A 1074 12.39 -13.98 29.61
C ASN A 1074 11.03 -14.15 28.90
N PRO A 1075 10.68 -15.34 28.36
CA PRO A 1075 9.47 -15.53 27.55
C PRO A 1075 8.17 -15.23 28.29
N SER A 1076 8.09 -15.50 29.60
CA SER A 1076 6.90 -15.20 30.41
C SER A 1076 6.68 -13.71 30.64
N ALA A 1077 7.73 -12.91 30.67
CA ALA A 1077 7.62 -11.45 30.75
C ALA A 1077 7.24 -10.89 29.39
N LEU A 1078 7.88 -11.40 28.33
CA LEU A 1078 7.63 -11.01 26.94
C LEU A 1078 6.18 -11.26 26.51
N ALA A 1079 5.54 -12.33 27.00
CA ALA A 1079 4.14 -12.63 26.71
C ALA A 1079 3.16 -11.49 27.11
N ARG A 1080 3.52 -10.64 28.08
CA ARG A 1080 2.71 -9.49 28.54
C ARG A 1080 3.11 -8.16 27.88
N ILE A 1081 4.17 -8.17 27.09
CA ILE A 1081 4.71 -6.99 26.41
C ILE A 1081 4.16 -7.00 24.99
N ALA A 1082 3.52 -5.92 24.58
CA ALA A 1082 3.10 -5.76 23.18
C ALA A 1082 4.34 -5.56 22.30
N THR A 1083 5.15 -4.56 22.65
CA THR A 1083 6.29 -4.12 21.84
C THR A 1083 7.42 -3.56 22.72
N LEU A 1084 8.66 -3.79 22.30
CA LEU A 1084 9.87 -3.14 22.83
C LEU A 1084 10.39 -2.18 21.77
N ASN A 1085 10.35 -0.88 22.08
CA ASN A 1085 10.79 0.16 21.18
C ASN A 1085 12.29 0.44 21.38
N VAL A 1086 13.05 0.48 20.31
CA VAL A 1086 14.52 0.64 20.30
C VAL A 1086 14.90 1.79 19.39
N ASN A 1087 15.51 2.83 19.96
CA ASN A 1087 16.04 3.96 19.21
C ASN A 1087 17.19 3.55 18.26
N LEU A 1088 17.13 4.02 17.00
CA LEU A 1088 18.15 3.85 15.98
C LEU A 1088 18.74 5.20 15.55
N SER A 1089 20.07 5.25 15.45
CA SER A 1089 20.76 6.45 14.97
C SER A 1089 20.64 6.62 13.45
N GLY A 1090 20.66 7.87 12.97
CA GLY A 1090 20.62 8.16 11.52
C GLY A 1090 21.80 7.56 10.74
N SER A 1091 22.97 7.40 11.36
CA SER A 1091 24.10 6.69 10.75
C SER A 1091 23.83 5.21 10.50
N SER A 1092 23.00 4.57 11.33
CA SER A 1092 22.66 3.15 11.16
C SER A 1092 21.72 2.92 9.97
N LEU A 1093 20.85 3.87 9.65
CA LEU A 1093 19.91 3.78 8.51
C LEU A 1093 20.61 3.78 7.14
N SER A 1094 21.79 4.39 7.07
CA SER A 1094 22.60 4.50 5.84
C SER A 1094 23.77 3.51 5.78
N ASP A 1095 23.98 2.69 6.82
CA ASP A 1095 25.08 1.73 6.90
C ASP A 1095 24.62 0.33 6.47
N ASP A 1096 25.06 -0.12 5.30
CA ASP A 1096 24.73 -1.45 4.78
C ASP A 1096 25.29 -2.58 5.68
N SER A 1097 26.40 -2.37 6.39
CA SER A 1097 26.96 -3.37 7.31
C SER A 1097 26.09 -3.52 8.56
N PHE A 1098 25.46 -2.43 9.01
CA PHE A 1098 24.49 -2.46 10.10
C PHE A 1098 23.27 -3.29 9.72
N MET A 1099 22.69 -3.00 8.55
CA MET A 1099 21.51 -3.69 8.06
C MET A 1099 21.76 -5.19 7.95
N LEU A 1100 22.88 -5.61 7.35
CA LEU A 1100 23.24 -7.03 7.25
C LEU A 1100 23.41 -7.69 8.63
N GLY A 1101 24.00 -6.98 9.59
CA GLY A 1101 24.14 -7.45 10.97
C GLY A 1101 22.80 -7.60 11.68
N LEU A 1102 21.91 -6.62 11.52
CA LEU A 1102 20.55 -6.64 12.08
C LEU A 1102 19.71 -7.75 11.46
N GLU A 1103 19.72 -7.88 10.14
CA GLU A 1103 19.01 -8.94 9.42
C GLU A 1103 19.48 -10.33 9.85
N SER A 1104 20.80 -10.53 9.98
CA SER A 1104 21.35 -11.79 10.48
C SER A 1104 20.86 -12.11 11.90
N ASN A 1105 20.78 -11.12 12.78
CA ASN A 1105 20.25 -11.28 14.13
C ASN A 1105 18.75 -11.60 14.13
N LEU A 1106 17.95 -10.91 13.31
CA LEU A 1106 16.50 -11.12 13.24
C LEU A 1106 16.13 -12.46 12.60
N ARG A 1107 16.80 -12.85 11.51
CA ARG A 1107 16.60 -14.16 10.85
C ARG A 1107 16.97 -15.33 11.77
N ALA A 1108 17.86 -15.12 12.72
CA ALA A 1108 18.17 -16.12 13.74
C ALA A 1108 17.11 -16.21 14.86
N ASN A 1109 16.20 -15.25 14.96
CA ASN A 1109 15.14 -15.18 15.99
C ASN A 1109 13.80 -14.65 15.41
N PRO A 1110 13.23 -15.30 14.36
CA PRO A 1110 12.08 -14.78 13.63
C PRO A 1110 10.82 -14.61 14.49
N GLU A 1111 10.67 -15.44 15.53
CA GLU A 1111 9.57 -15.37 16.49
C GLU A 1111 9.62 -14.13 17.40
N LEU A 1112 10.76 -13.45 17.49
CA LEU A 1112 10.92 -12.26 18.35
C LEU A 1112 10.74 -10.95 17.57
N ALA A 1113 10.88 -10.96 16.25
CA ALA A 1113 10.92 -9.75 15.44
C ALA A 1113 9.63 -8.91 15.54
N HIS A 1114 8.46 -9.56 15.62
CA HIS A 1114 7.16 -8.89 15.79
C HIS A 1114 6.97 -8.13 17.11
N LYS A 1115 7.86 -8.33 18.08
CA LYS A 1115 7.88 -7.63 19.36
C LYS A 1115 8.83 -6.43 19.36
N LEU A 1116 9.56 -6.19 18.28
CA LEU A 1116 10.49 -5.06 18.15
C LEU A 1116 9.84 -3.93 17.36
N CYS A 1117 9.92 -2.72 17.91
CA CYS A 1117 9.67 -1.48 17.17
C CYS A 1117 10.96 -0.67 17.14
N PHE A 1118 11.36 -0.19 15.96
CA PHE A 1118 12.51 0.69 15.85
C PHE A 1118 12.06 2.15 15.80
N GLU A 1119 12.60 2.97 16.68
CA GLU A 1119 12.33 4.41 16.72
C GLU A 1119 13.40 5.16 15.95
N VAL A 1120 12.99 6.02 15.04
CA VAL A 1120 13.89 6.85 14.23
C VAL A 1120 13.45 8.29 14.36
N THR A 1121 14.35 9.18 14.74
CA THR A 1121 14.04 10.62 14.81
C THR A 1121 13.64 11.18 13.44
N GLU A 1122 12.69 12.09 13.41
CA GLU A 1122 12.23 12.83 12.23
C GLU A 1122 13.39 13.40 11.41
N THR A 1123 14.34 14.06 12.07
CA THR A 1123 15.52 14.67 11.42
C THR A 1123 16.38 13.62 10.70
N SER A 1124 16.62 12.46 11.34
CA SER A 1124 17.42 11.39 10.75
C SER A 1124 16.74 10.72 9.56
N ALA A 1125 15.41 10.56 9.62
CA ALA A 1125 14.64 10.02 8.51
C ALA A 1125 14.62 10.98 7.31
N VAL A 1126 14.37 12.28 7.54
CA VAL A 1126 14.30 13.28 6.47
C VAL A 1126 15.65 13.49 5.77
N ALA A 1127 16.75 13.47 6.53
CA ALA A 1127 18.09 13.64 5.97
C ALA A 1127 18.42 12.62 4.86
N ASN A 1128 17.87 11.40 4.96
CA ASN A 1128 18.08 10.31 4.01
C ASN A 1128 16.78 9.53 3.76
N LEU A 1129 15.71 10.23 3.36
CA LEU A 1129 14.35 9.69 3.27
C LEU A 1129 14.24 8.38 2.48
N HIS A 1130 14.95 8.30 1.35
CA HIS A 1130 14.95 7.11 0.51
C HIS A 1130 15.58 5.90 1.22
N PHE A 1131 16.79 6.07 1.78
CA PHE A 1131 17.48 5.01 2.51
C PHE A 1131 16.71 4.57 3.76
N ALA A 1132 16.08 5.52 4.47
CA ALA A 1132 15.25 5.23 5.63
C ALA A 1132 13.99 4.42 5.24
N SER A 1133 13.26 4.84 4.21
CA SER A 1133 12.07 4.12 3.73
C SER A 1133 12.40 2.68 3.32
N ASP A 1134 13.49 2.47 2.57
CA ASP A 1134 13.90 1.13 2.16
C ASP A 1134 14.39 0.28 3.34
N PHE A 1135 15.16 0.86 4.27
CA PHE A 1135 15.55 0.17 5.50
C PHE A 1135 14.33 -0.30 6.29
N MET A 1136 13.35 0.58 6.48
CA MET A 1136 12.12 0.26 7.21
C MET A 1136 11.33 -0.86 6.51
N ARG A 1137 11.23 -0.82 5.18
CA ARG A 1137 10.53 -1.84 4.40
C ARG A 1137 11.17 -3.22 4.52
N GLU A 1138 12.51 -3.30 4.46
CA GLU A 1138 13.23 -4.57 4.65
C GLU A 1138 13.03 -5.14 6.04
N MET A 1139 13.10 -4.31 7.07
CA MET A 1139 12.87 -4.78 8.44
C MET A 1139 11.40 -5.12 8.70
N LYS A 1140 10.44 -4.45 8.05
CA LYS A 1140 9.01 -4.81 8.08
C LYS A 1140 8.73 -6.17 7.45
N ARG A 1141 9.46 -6.56 6.39
CA ARG A 1141 9.38 -7.94 5.84
C ARG A 1141 9.79 -9.01 6.84
N LEU A 1142 10.62 -8.65 7.83
CA LEU A 1142 10.99 -9.50 8.96
C LEU A 1142 9.99 -9.38 10.13
N ASN A 1143 8.84 -8.74 9.93
CA ASN A 1143 7.80 -8.44 10.92
C ASN A 1143 8.17 -7.41 12.00
N CYS A 1144 9.23 -6.62 11.83
CA CYS A 1144 9.51 -5.52 12.77
C CYS A 1144 8.54 -4.35 12.57
N ARG A 1145 8.30 -3.56 13.62
CA ARG A 1145 7.53 -2.31 13.58
C ARG A 1145 8.45 -1.09 13.58
N PHE A 1146 7.92 0.08 13.24
CA PHE A 1146 8.64 1.35 13.25
C PHE A 1146 7.84 2.48 13.88
N ALA A 1147 8.53 3.36 14.59
CA ALA A 1147 8.01 4.61 15.08
C ALA A 1147 8.87 5.78 14.58
N LEU A 1148 8.22 6.87 14.20
CA LEU A 1148 8.89 8.13 13.92
C LEU A 1148 8.92 8.98 15.19
N ASP A 1149 10.12 9.35 15.65
CA ASP A 1149 10.34 10.06 16.91
C ASP A 1149 10.56 11.58 16.74
N ASP A 1150 10.32 12.36 17.81
CA ASP A 1150 10.45 13.83 17.84
C ASP A 1150 9.62 14.56 16.75
N PHE A 1151 8.44 14.03 16.38
CA PHE A 1151 7.63 14.59 15.31
C PHE A 1151 7.05 15.95 15.70
N GLY A 1152 7.12 16.91 14.76
CA GLY A 1152 6.48 18.22 14.90
C GLY A 1152 7.43 19.41 14.88
N THR A 1153 8.74 19.19 15.00
CA THR A 1153 9.73 20.26 15.23
C THR A 1153 10.63 20.54 14.01
N GLY A 1154 10.58 19.69 12.99
CA GLY A 1154 11.26 19.88 11.71
C GLY A 1154 10.43 20.61 10.65
N LEU A 1155 11.00 20.73 9.43
CA LEU A 1155 10.39 21.25 8.19
C LEU A 1155 9.32 20.33 7.58
N SER A 1156 8.74 19.50 8.44
CA SER A 1156 8.13 18.25 8.07
C SER A 1156 6.80 18.41 7.35
N SER A 1157 6.77 18.00 6.08
CA SER A 1157 5.60 17.89 5.22
C SER A 1157 4.91 16.53 5.31
N TYR A 1158 3.59 16.50 5.17
CA TYR A 1158 2.81 15.28 4.90
C TYR A 1158 3.49 14.36 3.84
N ALA A 1159 4.07 14.97 2.81
CA ALA A 1159 4.69 14.29 1.68
C ALA A 1159 5.82 13.30 2.03
N TYR A 1160 6.49 13.42 3.18
CA TYR A 1160 7.51 12.44 3.58
C TYR A 1160 6.94 11.35 4.50
N LEU A 1161 5.98 11.68 5.38
CA LEU A 1161 5.37 10.71 6.29
C LEU A 1161 4.63 9.62 5.50
N GLN A 1162 3.98 10.00 4.40
CA GLN A 1162 3.37 9.05 3.46
C GLN A 1162 4.37 8.07 2.81
N LYS A 1163 5.65 8.47 2.69
CA LYS A 1163 6.69 7.65 2.06
C LYS A 1163 7.39 6.71 3.04
N LEU A 1164 7.19 6.90 4.34
CA LEU A 1164 7.82 6.11 5.39
C LEU A 1164 6.83 5.05 5.87
N PRO A 1165 7.17 3.75 5.80
CA PRO A 1165 6.29 2.70 6.27
C PRO A 1165 6.41 2.57 7.80
N VAL A 1166 5.99 3.60 8.54
CA VAL A 1166 5.95 3.61 10.01
C VAL A 1166 4.61 3.07 10.51
N ASP A 1167 4.56 2.65 11.78
CA ASP A 1167 3.35 2.20 12.47
C ASP A 1167 2.90 3.22 13.52
N PHE A 1168 3.86 3.93 14.12
CA PHE A 1168 3.62 4.93 15.16
C PHE A 1168 4.29 6.26 14.83
N VAL A 1169 3.69 7.35 15.31
CA VAL A 1169 4.31 8.68 15.33
C VAL A 1169 4.34 9.18 16.77
N LYS A 1170 5.53 9.51 17.27
CA LYS A 1170 5.73 10.04 18.61
C LYS A 1170 5.72 11.58 18.54
N ILE A 1171 4.77 12.19 19.23
CA ILE A 1171 4.58 13.64 19.30
C ILE A 1171 5.62 14.22 20.26
N ASP A 1172 6.46 15.13 19.76
CA ASP A 1172 7.55 15.74 20.55
C ASP A 1172 7.03 16.38 21.84
N GLY A 1173 7.71 16.07 22.95
CA GLY A 1173 7.36 16.54 24.28
C GLY A 1173 7.31 18.06 24.43
N ILE A 1174 7.93 18.84 23.54
CA ILE A 1174 7.87 20.31 23.56
C ILE A 1174 6.44 20.83 23.40
N PHE A 1175 5.62 20.15 22.60
CA PHE A 1175 4.23 20.53 22.42
C PHE A 1175 3.39 20.01 23.59
N VAL A 1176 3.59 18.75 23.97
CA VAL A 1176 2.78 18.06 24.99
C VAL A 1176 2.91 18.71 26.37
N LYS A 1177 4.10 19.16 26.77
CA LYS A 1177 4.37 19.65 28.13
C LYS A 1177 3.50 20.84 28.55
N ASP A 1178 3.26 21.77 27.64
CA ASP A 1178 2.55 23.02 27.94
C ASP A 1178 1.14 23.07 27.33
N MET A 1179 0.68 22.00 26.64
CA MET A 1179 -0.57 22.03 25.87
C MET A 1179 -1.83 22.28 26.72
N ALA A 1180 -1.83 21.88 27.99
CA ALA A 1180 -2.96 22.13 28.90
C ALA A 1180 -3.16 23.64 29.18
N THR A 1181 -2.11 24.46 29.01
CA THR A 1181 -2.14 25.91 29.29
C THR A 1181 -1.88 26.79 28.08
N ASN A 1182 -1.39 26.22 26.97
CA ASN A 1182 -1.07 26.91 25.74
C ASN A 1182 -1.93 26.37 24.58
N LEU A 1183 -2.89 27.20 24.13
CA LEU A 1183 -3.80 26.89 23.03
C LEU A 1183 -3.09 26.56 21.71
N THR A 1184 -1.93 27.16 21.43
CA THR A 1184 -1.15 26.86 20.22
C THR A 1184 -0.56 25.46 20.27
N ASN A 1185 -0.04 25.05 21.43
CA ASN A 1185 0.49 23.70 21.64
C ASN A 1185 -0.63 22.66 21.62
N TYR A 1186 -1.79 22.96 22.23
CA TYR A 1186 -2.99 22.13 22.15
C TYR A 1186 -3.41 21.89 20.69
N ALA A 1187 -3.53 22.97 19.91
CA ALA A 1187 -3.86 22.89 18.49
C ALA A 1187 -2.83 22.06 17.72
N MET A 1188 -1.53 22.23 18.01
CA MET A 1188 -0.47 21.47 17.35
C MET A 1188 -0.54 19.96 17.65
N VAL A 1189 -0.66 19.56 18.92
CA VAL A 1189 -0.78 18.13 19.30
C VAL A 1189 -2.00 17.50 18.64
N ARG A 1190 -3.13 18.21 18.65
CA ARG A 1190 -4.36 17.78 17.99
C ARG A 1190 -4.18 17.63 16.47
N SER A 1191 -3.55 18.61 15.82
CA SER A 1191 -3.31 18.53 14.38
C SER A 1191 -2.38 17.39 13.98
N ILE A 1192 -1.37 17.09 14.80
CA ILE A 1192 -0.49 15.94 14.57
C ILE A 1192 -1.30 14.64 14.69
N ASN A 1193 -2.13 14.51 15.74
CA ASN A 1193 -2.97 13.33 15.93
C ASN A 1193 -3.90 13.07 14.74
N GLU A 1194 -4.61 14.12 14.34
CA GLU A 1194 -5.53 14.14 13.21
C GLU A 1194 -4.82 13.76 11.88
N LEU A 1195 -3.63 14.32 11.62
CA LEU A 1195 -2.82 13.98 10.45
C LEU A 1195 -2.38 12.50 10.45
N CYS A 1196 -1.98 11.97 11.61
CA CYS A 1196 -1.50 10.59 11.74
C CYS A 1196 -2.64 9.59 11.58
N HIS A 1197 -3.78 9.81 12.25
CA HIS A 1197 -4.97 8.98 12.09
C HIS A 1197 -5.48 8.99 10.65
N PHE A 1198 -5.39 10.12 9.95
CA PHE A 1198 -5.73 10.20 8.53
C PHE A 1198 -4.82 9.33 7.64
N LEU A 1199 -3.59 9.07 8.08
CA LEU A 1199 -2.62 8.19 7.43
C LEU A 1199 -2.69 6.73 7.93
N ASP A 1200 -3.71 6.37 8.72
CA ASP A 1200 -3.82 5.09 9.44
C ASP A 1200 -2.61 4.81 10.35
N LEU A 1201 -2.00 5.86 10.91
CA LEU A 1201 -0.88 5.79 11.85
C LEU A 1201 -1.36 6.07 13.27
N GLN A 1202 -0.84 5.31 14.23
CA GLN A 1202 -1.15 5.53 15.65
C GLN A 1202 -0.20 6.58 16.26
N THR A 1203 -0.65 7.33 17.25
CA THR A 1203 0.13 8.39 17.89
C THR A 1203 0.54 8.05 19.33
N ILE A 1204 1.74 8.49 19.71
CA ILE A 1204 2.27 8.36 21.06
C ILE A 1204 2.66 9.77 21.55
N ALA A 1205 2.00 10.30 22.57
CA ALA A 1205 2.41 11.57 23.18
C ALA A 1205 3.51 11.36 24.22
N GLU A 1206 4.63 12.07 24.05
CA GLU A 1206 5.74 12.02 24.99
C GLU A 1206 5.66 13.08 26.08
N TYR A 1207 6.53 12.98 27.11
CA TYR A 1207 6.67 13.98 28.18
C TYR A 1207 5.36 14.27 28.93
N VAL A 1208 4.51 13.27 29.11
CA VAL A 1208 3.30 13.40 29.95
C VAL A 1208 3.70 13.47 31.42
N GLU A 1209 3.89 14.69 31.93
CA GLU A 1209 4.43 14.97 33.27
C GLU A 1209 3.35 15.01 34.37
N ASP A 1210 2.09 15.32 34.03
CA ASP A 1210 0.97 15.38 34.96
C ASP A 1210 -0.34 14.80 34.40
N MET A 1211 -1.38 14.77 35.24
CA MET A 1211 -2.68 14.20 34.91
C MET A 1211 -3.57 15.15 34.09
N GLU A 1212 -3.31 16.45 34.14
CA GLU A 1212 -4.07 17.42 33.36
C GLU A 1212 -3.74 17.25 31.87
N ILE A 1213 -2.45 17.13 31.55
CA ILE A 1213 -1.96 16.75 30.22
C ILE A 1213 -2.61 15.42 29.78
N MET A 1214 -2.64 14.41 30.66
CA MET A 1214 -3.24 13.10 30.35
C MET A 1214 -4.72 13.19 29.97
N ASP A 1215 -5.51 13.97 30.71
CA ASP A 1215 -6.94 14.12 30.44
C ASP A 1215 -7.18 14.91 29.14
N THR A 1216 -6.35 15.93 28.87
CA THR A 1216 -6.36 16.64 27.58
C THR A 1216 -5.98 15.73 26.41
N LEU A 1217 -5.02 14.80 26.56
CA LEU A 1217 -4.66 13.85 25.49
C LEU A 1217 -5.83 12.90 25.14
N LYS A 1218 -6.61 12.47 26.13
CA LYS A 1218 -7.81 11.66 25.89
C LYS A 1218 -8.89 12.44 25.16
N GLU A 1219 -9.07 13.71 25.51
CA GLU A 1219 -10.00 14.60 24.80
C GLU A 1219 -9.62 14.73 23.32
N ILE A 1220 -8.31 14.82 23.04
CA ILE A 1220 -7.76 14.85 21.67
C ILE A 1220 -7.82 13.47 20.99
N GLN A 1221 -8.07 12.39 21.75
CA GLN A 1221 -8.06 10.99 21.29
C GLN A 1221 -6.68 10.53 20.78
N VAL A 1222 -5.61 10.90 21.49
CA VAL A 1222 -4.27 10.33 21.24
C VAL A 1222 -4.27 8.84 21.64
N ASP A 1223 -3.65 7.96 20.86
CA ASP A 1223 -3.74 6.51 21.11
C ASP A 1223 -2.97 6.09 22.37
N TYR A 1224 -1.73 6.58 22.50
CA TYR A 1224 -0.81 6.17 23.55
C TYR A 1224 -0.13 7.37 24.22
N ALA A 1225 0.26 7.19 25.48
CA ALA A 1225 1.00 8.18 26.25
C ALA A 1225 2.25 7.60 26.90
N GLN A 1226 3.27 8.44 27.01
CA GLN A 1226 4.54 8.16 27.67
C GLN A 1226 5.00 9.35 28.51
N GLY A 1227 5.38 9.11 29.77
CA GLY A 1227 5.87 10.17 30.63
C GLY A 1227 5.95 9.80 32.10
N PHE A 1228 6.39 10.76 32.92
CA PHE A 1228 6.59 10.55 34.35
C PHE A 1228 5.29 10.44 35.15
N ALA A 1229 4.17 10.95 34.63
CA ALA A 1229 2.84 10.72 35.21
C ALA A 1229 2.46 9.23 35.20
N ILE A 1230 2.95 8.48 34.21
CA ILE A 1230 2.70 7.05 34.06
C ILE A 1230 3.70 6.24 34.89
N ALA A 1231 4.98 6.32 34.53
CA ALA A 1231 6.09 5.74 35.28
C ALA A 1231 7.45 6.27 34.78
N ARG A 1232 8.44 6.28 35.67
CA ARG A 1232 9.84 6.55 35.31
C ARG A 1232 10.49 5.31 34.68
N PRO A 1233 11.53 5.50 33.84
CA PRO A 1233 12.32 4.38 33.31
C PRO A 1233 12.88 3.51 34.43
N ARG A 1234 12.75 2.18 34.29
CA ARG A 1234 13.26 1.17 35.23
C ARG A 1234 14.16 0.17 34.53
N ARG A 1235 14.99 -0.60 35.24
CA ARG A 1235 15.90 -1.58 34.61
C ARG A 1235 15.11 -2.65 33.83
N LEU A 1236 15.58 -3.03 32.64
CA LEU A 1236 14.93 -4.05 31.80
C LEU A 1236 14.73 -5.38 32.55
N ASP A 1237 15.77 -5.82 33.29
CA ASP A 1237 15.73 -7.03 34.12
C ASP A 1237 14.62 -7.03 35.19
N SER A 1238 14.09 -5.86 35.56
CA SER A 1238 13.03 -5.76 36.57
C SER A 1238 11.64 -6.14 36.05
N LEU A 1239 11.43 -6.17 34.73
CA LEU A 1239 10.13 -6.46 34.11
C LEU A 1239 9.64 -7.91 34.34
N GLY A 1240 10.54 -8.84 34.68
CA GLY A 1240 10.23 -10.25 34.95
C GLY A 1240 9.86 -10.57 36.40
N THR A 1241 9.99 -9.62 37.34
CA THR A 1241 9.78 -9.88 38.77
C THR A 1241 8.35 -9.57 39.20
N ALA A 1242 7.69 -10.50 39.90
CA ALA A 1242 6.29 -10.40 40.37
C ALA A 1242 5.98 -9.22 41.32
N ASN A 1243 6.98 -8.38 41.64
CA ASN A 1243 6.88 -7.18 42.46
C ASN A 1243 7.04 -5.87 41.66
N SER A 1244 6.97 -5.91 40.33
CA SER A 1244 6.99 -4.69 39.54
C SER A 1244 5.76 -3.85 39.87
N THR A 1245 5.94 -2.72 40.56
CA THR A 1245 4.88 -1.76 40.83
C THR A 1245 4.11 -1.50 39.53
N PRO A 1246 2.78 -1.67 39.49
CA PRO A 1246 2.03 -1.33 38.30
C PRO A 1246 2.20 0.17 38.01
N PRO A 1247 2.07 0.61 36.74
CA PRO A 1247 2.11 2.03 36.41
C PRO A 1247 1.17 2.80 37.35
N VAL A 1248 1.52 4.04 37.73
CA VAL A 1248 0.79 4.84 38.72
C VAL A 1248 -0.71 4.94 38.35
N TYR A 1249 -0.99 4.83 37.06
CA TYR A 1249 -2.31 4.80 36.43
C TYR A 1249 -3.19 3.59 36.81
N ALA A 1250 -2.63 2.47 37.28
CA ALA A 1250 -3.41 1.31 37.72
C ALA A 1250 -4.13 1.49 39.08
N TYR A 1251 -3.91 2.61 39.77
CA TYR A 1251 -4.49 2.90 41.09
C TYR A 1251 -5.75 3.78 41.07
N LYS A 1252 -6.29 4.12 39.89
CA LYS A 1252 -7.60 4.78 39.75
C LYS A 1252 -8.43 4.10 38.64
N LYS A 1253 -8.91 2.89 38.91
CA LYS A 1253 -10.23 2.45 38.45
C LYS A 1253 -11.14 2.43 39.67
#